data_AF-A0A0C3MS61-F1
#
_entry.id   AF-A0A0C3MS61-F1
#
_cell.length_a   1.000
_cell.length_b   1.000
_cell.length_c   1.000
_cell.angle_alpha   90.00
_cell.angle_beta   90.00
_cell.angle_gamma   90.00
#
_symmetry.space_group_name_H-M   'P 1'
#
loop_
_entity.id
_entity.type
_entity.pdbx_description
1 polymer ?
#
loop_
_entity_poly.entity_id
_entity_poly.type
_entity_poly.pdbx_seq_one_letter_code
_entity_poly.pdbx_strand_id
1 'polypeptide(L)'
;MPNNKTGKRAAAPYDVVIVGGGIAGLYCCHELIKQRESLSINSILLLEASNRFGGRIETWSLLRTDEKNGEAIGFDDTWDPCNWDFTSGKPDPLEPQGDKQSPYRGPTERQAMEKDGKDAEKRSRIEYFRAEFGPMRIEPRDQPLLHALLDELGIKEQVPGDEESLDDLVPFSSYASEDPMEPRFTLQEEEAKQKTPFDLMILALKRIFELVHLDNAEAPWKKSAANEQWRNLTEEAFFYRHYWKGELLEWIQNITDEDLEAFRKTARFRDQPLWNLGFWNVLSDVLSHYAVVKIRDWGSYYHFVHENLNAAEWIIFWLRAIRSTGSLRGIRGGMSRIIWKLLEKLYEEGKNNPSLCVQRGRKVLGLQSDGDEVNVIMENEKEVIKARRVILALPKQPLEKMSWNGKPPQKRLEEALNAVACLPLLKCFFVIERPWWEDNRPLNRYAADIPTRELLYVKSSDGTKGLIMVYTDRPAITFWSDYLRTLESDHNEPNQTPSEDPQLESQEIAKTWFLKLKKEPLHQDARDPSQALYFGDENPAVVKEPDYPRLWQRFVQFARDYEHHDFTQDRLLACGMRDWGKKPFGAAAHGWLPGVMSWRHIDFLEAFSLNPDSPEQKNIHVCGEAFSDYQGFIEGSLRSARRALRSIEKQANSAR
;
A
#
# COMPACT_ATOMS: atom_id res chain seq x y z
N MET A 1 35.11 44.30 31.10
CA MET A 1 34.48 43.31 30.19
C MET A 1 33.66 42.36 31.05
N PRO A 2 32.32 42.38 30.97
CA PRO A 2 31.50 41.39 31.68
C PRO A 2 31.39 40.12 30.85
N ASN A 3 31.63 38.99 31.51
CA ASN A 3 31.51 37.62 31.01
C ASN A 3 30.08 37.36 30.52
N ASN A 4 29.88 37.33 29.20
CA ASN A 4 28.64 36.90 28.58
C ASN A 4 28.65 35.37 28.46
N LYS A 5 28.40 34.66 29.57
CA LYS A 5 28.01 33.25 29.51
C LYS A 5 26.53 33.20 29.14
N THR A 6 26.25 33.22 27.84
CA THR A 6 24.97 32.79 27.30
C THR A 6 24.82 31.29 27.59
N GLY A 7 24.23 30.98 28.74
CA GLY A 7 23.73 29.63 28.99
C GLY A 7 22.68 29.34 27.93
N LYS A 8 23.03 28.52 26.93
CA LYS A 8 22.04 27.86 26.07
C LYS A 8 21.12 27.09 27.01
N ARG A 9 19.91 27.61 27.22
CA ARG A 9 18.85 26.91 27.96
C ARG A 9 18.60 25.62 27.17
N ALA A 10 18.88 24.46 27.76
CA ALA A 10 18.60 23.18 27.13
C ALA A 10 17.12 23.16 26.72
N ALA A 11 16.83 22.76 25.48
CA ALA A 11 15.46 22.68 24.99
C ALA A 11 14.65 21.73 25.90
N ALA A 12 13.43 22.14 26.28
CA ALA A 12 12.55 21.30 27.07
C ALA A 12 12.20 20.02 26.28
N PRO A 13 12.02 18.86 26.95
CA PRO A 13 11.61 17.64 26.28
C PRO A 13 10.24 17.79 25.63
N TYR A 14 10.04 17.15 24.48
CA TYR A 14 8.72 16.97 23.91
C TYR A 14 7.91 16.00 24.78
N ASP A 15 6.59 16.21 24.88
CA ASP A 15 5.71 15.26 25.55
C ASP A 15 5.63 13.96 24.76
N VAL A 16 5.51 14.07 23.42
CA VAL A 16 5.49 12.92 22.51
C VAL A 16 6.34 13.19 21.28
N VAL A 17 7.25 12.26 20.96
CA VAL A 17 7.89 12.16 19.64
C VAL A 17 7.30 10.98 18.89
N ILE A 18 6.87 11.21 17.65
CA ILE A 18 6.35 10.19 16.73
C ILE A 18 7.39 10.00 15.62
N VAL A 19 7.81 8.77 15.39
CA VAL A 19 8.79 8.42 14.36
C VAL A 19 8.10 7.62 13.25
N GLY A 20 8.11 8.16 12.04
CA GLY A 20 7.44 7.62 10.86
C GLY A 20 6.21 8.43 10.45
N GLY A 21 6.28 9.09 9.30
CA GLY A 21 5.20 9.88 8.69
C GLY A 21 4.29 9.09 7.75
N GLY A 22 4.20 7.77 7.95
CA GLY A 22 3.17 6.94 7.33
C GLY A 22 1.80 7.11 7.99
N ILE A 23 0.78 6.41 7.48
CA ILE A 23 -0.60 6.51 7.98
C ILE A 23 -0.73 6.30 9.49
N ALA A 24 0.01 5.36 10.08
CA ALA A 24 -0.03 5.12 11.53
C ALA A 24 0.47 6.32 12.35
N GLY A 25 1.60 6.92 11.96
CA GLY A 25 2.18 8.04 12.69
C GLY A 25 1.38 9.32 12.53
N LEU A 26 0.89 9.59 11.32
CA LEU A 26 -0.02 10.72 11.06
C LEU A 26 -1.34 10.56 11.82
N TYR A 27 -1.89 9.35 11.88
CA TYR A 27 -3.10 9.06 12.66
C TYR A 27 -2.87 9.23 14.17
N CYS A 28 -1.74 8.72 14.71
CA CYS A 28 -1.36 8.96 16.10
C CYS A 28 -1.29 10.47 16.41
N CYS A 29 -0.66 11.25 15.53
CA CYS A 29 -0.55 12.70 15.69
C CYS A 29 -1.94 13.36 15.75
N HIS A 30 -2.80 13.05 14.79
CA HIS A 30 -4.18 13.55 14.70
C HIS A 30 -5.00 13.23 15.95
N GLU A 31 -4.97 11.98 16.42
CA GLU A 31 -5.71 11.56 17.60
C GLU A 31 -5.16 12.15 18.92
N LEU A 32 -3.84 12.31 19.04
CA LEU A 32 -3.24 12.94 20.22
C LEU A 32 -3.59 14.43 20.31
N ILE A 33 -3.66 15.13 19.17
CA ILE A 33 -4.10 16.54 19.14
C ILE A 33 -5.54 16.67 19.66
N LYS A 34 -6.45 15.79 19.20
CA LYS A 34 -7.85 15.74 19.66
C LYS A 34 -7.97 15.51 21.17
N GLN A 35 -7.01 14.83 21.78
CA GLN A 35 -7.00 14.45 23.19
C GLN A 35 -5.96 15.23 24.04
N ARG A 36 -5.36 16.29 23.49
CA ARG A 36 -4.18 16.92 24.10
C ARG A 36 -4.44 17.46 25.52
N GLU A 37 -5.63 18.04 25.74
CA GLU A 37 -6.02 18.60 27.04
C GLU A 37 -6.27 17.49 28.07
N SER A 38 -6.99 16.44 27.66
CA SER A 38 -7.29 15.30 28.54
C SER A 38 -6.06 14.44 28.82
N LEU A 39 -5.01 14.49 27.99
CA LEU A 39 -3.76 13.76 28.20
C LEU A 39 -2.62 14.65 28.71
N SER A 40 -2.85 15.96 28.88
CA SER A 40 -1.83 16.95 29.27
C SER A 40 -0.61 16.95 28.34
N ILE A 41 -0.84 16.74 27.04
CA ILE A 41 0.16 16.76 25.99
C ILE A 41 0.22 18.18 25.41
N ASN A 42 1.34 18.85 25.59
CA ASN A 42 1.52 20.22 25.10
C ASN A 42 2.39 20.27 23.85
N SER A 43 3.29 19.30 23.67
CA SER A 43 4.29 19.31 22.60
C SER A 43 4.38 17.96 21.88
N ILE A 44 4.22 17.99 20.56
CA ILE A 44 4.26 16.81 19.68
C ILE A 44 5.23 17.10 18.55
N LEU A 45 6.18 16.18 18.33
CA LEU A 45 7.09 16.20 17.18
C LEU A 45 6.91 14.93 16.36
N LEU A 46 6.57 15.07 15.07
CA LEU A 46 6.55 13.97 14.11
C LEU A 46 7.75 14.06 13.16
N LEU A 47 8.49 12.97 13.05
CA LEU A 47 9.71 12.86 12.23
C LEU A 47 9.54 11.78 11.16
N GLU A 48 9.61 12.18 9.89
CA GLU A 48 9.65 11.29 8.73
C GLU A 48 11.07 11.28 8.14
N ALA A 49 11.61 10.08 7.91
CA ALA A 49 12.98 9.91 7.42
C ALA A 49 13.11 10.29 5.94
N SER A 50 12.15 9.90 5.11
CA SER A 50 12.16 10.20 3.68
C SER A 50 11.72 11.64 3.42
N ASN A 51 11.85 12.06 2.16
CA ASN A 51 11.33 13.34 1.71
C ASN A 51 9.82 13.33 1.45
N ARG A 52 9.09 12.25 1.77
CA ARG A 52 7.66 12.08 1.42
C ARG A 52 6.87 11.47 2.57
N PHE A 53 5.73 12.06 2.89
CA PHE A 53 4.77 11.47 3.84
C PHE A 53 3.96 10.32 3.21
N GLY A 54 3.30 9.53 4.05
CA GLY A 54 2.38 8.48 3.63
C GLY A 54 2.96 7.07 3.59
N GLY A 55 4.30 6.94 3.59
CA GLY A 55 4.98 5.65 3.60
C GLY A 55 4.53 4.76 2.44
N ARG A 56 3.88 3.64 2.76
CA ARG A 56 3.40 2.64 1.78
C ARG A 56 2.14 3.04 1.01
N ILE A 57 1.58 4.23 1.24
CA ILE A 57 0.48 4.79 0.46
C ILE A 57 1.06 5.74 -0.59
N GLU A 58 1.08 5.30 -1.84
CA GLU A 58 1.71 6.01 -2.96
C GLU A 58 0.85 5.88 -4.21
N THR A 59 0.17 6.98 -4.56
CA THR A 59 -0.54 7.17 -5.82
C THR A 59 0.27 8.08 -6.72
N TRP A 60 0.48 7.65 -7.96
CA TRP A 60 0.95 8.47 -9.06
C TRP A 60 -0.20 8.91 -9.95
N SER A 61 -0.21 10.19 -10.31
CA SER A 61 -1.29 10.79 -11.10
C SER A 61 -0.75 11.21 -12.45
N LEU A 62 -1.26 10.59 -13.50
CA LEU A 62 -0.87 10.87 -14.87
C LEU A 62 -2.00 11.70 -15.46
N LEU A 63 -1.74 12.98 -15.72
CA LEU A 63 -2.74 13.90 -16.25
C LEU A 63 -2.85 13.69 -17.75
N ARG A 64 -4.07 13.44 -18.24
CA ARG A 64 -4.31 13.35 -19.67
C ARG A 64 -4.07 14.68 -20.36
N THR A 65 -3.30 14.66 -21.44
CA THR A 65 -3.08 15.82 -22.31
C THR A 65 -3.74 15.66 -23.66
N ASP A 66 -4.22 16.77 -24.21
CA ASP A 66 -4.66 16.85 -25.61
C ASP A 66 -3.44 16.76 -26.53
N GLU A 67 -3.62 16.17 -27.73
CA GLU A 67 -2.60 16.20 -28.78
C GLU A 67 -2.39 17.66 -29.26
N LYS A 68 -1.42 18.36 -28.66
CA LYS A 68 -0.98 19.67 -29.17
C LYS A 68 0.08 19.47 -30.24
N ASN A 69 -0.23 19.85 -31.48
CA ASN A 69 0.73 19.98 -32.59
C ASN A 69 1.66 18.76 -32.83
N GLY A 70 1.22 17.54 -32.53
CA GLY A 70 2.03 16.32 -32.64
C GLY A 70 3.16 16.18 -31.61
N GLU A 71 3.15 16.98 -30.53
CA GLU A 71 4.25 17.09 -29.54
C GLU A 71 3.97 16.48 -28.16
N ALA A 72 2.75 16.06 -27.85
CA ALA A 72 2.44 15.44 -26.56
C ALA A 72 1.68 14.13 -26.77
N ILE A 73 2.28 13.01 -26.35
CA ILE A 73 1.63 11.70 -26.43
C ILE A 73 0.97 11.37 -25.09
N GLY A 74 -0.24 11.91 -24.92
CA GLY A 74 -1.28 11.35 -24.07
C GLY A 74 -1.26 11.67 -22.57
N PHE A 75 -0.11 11.76 -21.88
CA PHE A 75 -0.09 12.02 -20.43
C PHE A 75 1.16 12.77 -19.94
N ASP A 76 0.94 13.75 -19.07
CA ASP A 76 2.00 14.48 -18.34
C ASP A 76 2.14 13.98 -16.90
N ASP A 77 3.36 14.07 -16.38
CA ASP A 77 3.65 13.85 -14.97
C ASP A 77 3.08 14.97 -14.09
N THR A 78 2.77 14.64 -12.84
CA THR A 78 2.27 15.59 -11.83
C THR A 78 3.19 15.65 -10.63
N TRP A 79 3.17 16.76 -9.90
CA TRP A 79 3.91 16.83 -8.64
C TRP A 79 3.22 16.01 -7.55
N ASP A 80 3.97 15.55 -6.55
CA ASP A 80 3.46 14.71 -5.47
C ASP A 80 3.02 15.54 -4.25
N PRO A 81 1.73 15.55 -3.89
CA PRO A 81 1.23 16.30 -2.73
C PRO A 81 1.74 15.83 -1.38
N CYS A 82 2.23 14.59 -1.30
CA CYS A 82 2.80 14.05 -0.08
C CYS A 82 4.27 14.46 0.14
N ASN A 83 4.89 15.20 -0.80
CA ASN A 83 6.21 15.82 -0.65
C ASN A 83 6.14 17.23 0.02
N TRP A 84 5.00 17.55 0.62
CA TRP A 84 4.78 18.84 1.26
C TRP A 84 5.79 19.10 2.40
N ASP A 85 6.53 20.20 2.29
CA ASP A 85 7.31 20.79 3.38
C ASP A 85 6.46 21.73 4.25
N PHE A 86 6.22 21.34 5.51
CA PHE A 86 5.44 22.12 6.47
C PHE A 86 6.08 23.47 6.83
N THR A 87 7.37 23.66 6.54
CA THR A 87 8.07 24.94 6.77
C THR A 87 7.85 25.97 5.66
N SER A 88 7.46 25.50 4.46
CA SER A 88 7.31 26.31 3.24
C SER A 88 5.86 26.78 2.97
N GLY A 89 4.95 26.58 3.93
CA GLY A 89 3.52 26.91 3.78
C GLY A 89 2.72 25.81 3.08
N LYS A 90 1.38 25.94 3.05
CA LYS A 90 0.50 24.96 2.38
C LYS A 90 0.56 25.11 0.86
N PRO A 91 0.96 24.05 0.11
CA PRO A 91 0.91 24.10 -1.34
C PRO A 91 -0.55 24.14 -1.80
N ASP A 92 -0.81 24.88 -2.86
CA ASP A 92 -2.10 24.79 -3.54
C ASP A 92 -2.13 23.51 -4.39
N PRO A 93 -2.97 22.51 -4.04
CA PRO A 93 -3.07 21.27 -4.80
C PRO A 93 -3.58 21.45 -6.23
N LEU A 94 -4.19 22.60 -6.56
CA LEU A 94 -4.78 22.88 -7.87
C LEU A 94 -3.78 23.52 -8.85
N GLU A 95 -2.70 24.09 -8.34
CA GLU A 95 -1.71 24.80 -9.15
C GLU A 95 -0.55 23.89 -9.61
N PRO A 96 0.05 24.16 -10.79
CA PRO A 96 1.30 23.55 -11.20
C PRO A 96 2.45 23.88 -10.23
N GLN A 97 3.46 23.00 -10.16
CA GLN A 97 4.70 23.26 -9.43
C GLN A 97 5.90 22.96 -10.32
N GLY A 98 6.71 23.99 -10.59
CA GLY A 98 7.80 23.87 -11.55
C GLY A 98 7.27 23.54 -12.95
N ASP A 99 7.80 22.47 -13.54
CA ASP A 99 7.39 21.92 -14.83
C ASP A 99 6.25 20.89 -14.74
N LYS A 100 5.82 20.52 -13.52
CA LYS A 100 4.82 19.48 -13.30
C LYS A 100 3.42 20.04 -13.09
N GLN A 101 2.44 19.38 -13.69
CA GLN A 101 1.04 19.74 -13.59
C GLN A 101 0.42 19.37 -12.24
N SER A 102 -0.73 19.97 -11.93
CA SER A 102 -1.47 19.62 -10.71
C SER A 102 -2.00 18.18 -10.74
N PRO A 103 -1.83 17.41 -9.65
CA PRO A 103 -2.39 16.07 -9.50
C PRO A 103 -3.89 16.07 -9.15
N TYR A 104 -4.42 17.20 -8.66
CA TYR A 104 -5.72 17.27 -7.99
C TYR A 104 -6.71 18.28 -8.59
N ARG A 105 -6.57 18.61 -9.88
CA ARG A 105 -7.66 19.30 -10.57
C ARG A 105 -8.90 18.41 -10.59
N GLY A 106 -10.06 19.02 -10.33
CA GLY A 106 -11.34 18.32 -10.28
C GLY A 106 -11.68 17.65 -11.61
N PRO A 107 -12.54 16.61 -11.61
CA PRO A 107 -12.90 15.88 -12.83
C PRO A 107 -13.62 16.75 -13.88
N THR A 108 -14.16 17.91 -13.48
CA THR A 108 -14.79 18.89 -14.37
C THR A 108 -14.12 20.25 -14.18
N GLU A 109 -13.72 20.87 -15.28
CA GLU A 109 -13.24 22.24 -15.34
C GLU A 109 -14.27 23.13 -16.02
N ARG A 110 -14.43 24.35 -15.48
CA ARG A 110 -15.43 25.33 -15.92
C ARG A 110 -14.70 26.56 -16.42
N GLN A 111 -14.92 26.89 -17.68
CA GLN A 111 -14.38 28.10 -18.28
C GLN A 111 -15.55 29.01 -18.66
N ALA A 112 -15.61 30.19 -18.05
CA ALA A 112 -16.54 31.23 -18.47
C ALA A 112 -16.21 31.65 -19.92
N MET A 113 -17.23 31.72 -20.76
CA MET A 113 -17.13 32.20 -22.13
C MET A 113 -18.31 33.10 -22.47
N GLU A 114 -18.12 34.03 -23.37
CA GLU A 114 -19.22 34.81 -23.93
C GLU A 114 -19.64 34.17 -25.26
N LYS A 115 -20.90 33.77 -25.38
CA LYS A 115 -21.45 33.21 -26.62
C LYS A 115 -22.70 33.98 -27.03
N ASP A 116 -22.64 34.63 -28.18
CA ASP A 116 -23.73 35.45 -28.73
C ASP A 116 -24.25 36.54 -27.77
N GLY A 117 -23.33 37.19 -27.02
CA GLY A 117 -23.67 38.26 -26.06
C GLY A 117 -24.37 37.77 -24.79
N LYS A 118 -24.28 36.47 -24.49
CA LYS A 118 -24.73 35.88 -23.22
C LYS A 118 -23.57 35.19 -22.52
N ASP A 119 -23.57 35.30 -21.19
CA ASP A 119 -22.71 34.49 -20.34
C ASP A 119 -22.99 33.00 -20.60
N ALA A 120 -21.97 32.28 -20.99
CA ALA A 120 -22.00 30.85 -21.21
C ALA A 120 -20.82 30.19 -20.48
N GLU A 121 -20.92 28.90 -20.22
CA GLU A 121 -19.90 28.13 -19.52
C GLU A 121 -19.50 26.96 -20.40
N LYS A 122 -18.21 26.86 -20.74
CA LYS A 122 -17.64 25.67 -21.36
C LYS A 122 -17.20 24.73 -20.25
N ARG A 123 -17.66 23.48 -20.31
CA ARG A 123 -17.24 22.41 -19.40
C ARG A 123 -16.30 21.46 -20.13
N SER A 124 -15.12 21.22 -19.56
CA SER A 124 -14.17 20.20 -20.01
C SER A 124 -14.01 19.14 -18.93
N ARG A 125 -13.82 17.88 -19.35
CA ARG A 125 -13.50 16.78 -18.43
C ARG A 125 -12.00 16.72 -18.26
N ILE A 126 -11.52 16.75 -17.02
CA ILE A 126 -10.14 16.45 -16.70
C ILE A 126 -10.06 14.97 -16.36
N GLU A 127 -9.13 14.28 -17.02
CA GLU A 127 -8.94 12.86 -16.82
C GLU A 127 -7.54 12.57 -16.31
N TYR A 128 -7.46 11.66 -15.36
CA TYR A 128 -6.22 11.15 -14.82
C TYR A 128 -6.22 9.63 -14.90
N PHE A 129 -5.07 9.05 -15.20
CA PHE A 129 -4.79 7.69 -14.76
C PHE A 129 -4.15 7.72 -13.37
N ARG A 130 -4.71 6.95 -12.45
CA ARG A 130 -4.20 6.79 -11.07
C ARG A 130 -3.44 5.47 -10.99
N ALA A 131 -2.12 5.56 -10.96
CA ALA A 131 -1.24 4.42 -10.75
C ALA A 131 -0.97 4.25 -9.25
N GLU A 132 -1.59 3.24 -8.64
CA GLU A 132 -1.44 2.96 -7.21
C GLU A 132 -0.28 2.00 -6.95
N PHE A 133 0.85 2.54 -6.50
CA PHE A 133 2.00 1.74 -6.07
C PHE A 133 1.83 1.18 -4.65
N GLY A 134 0.98 1.80 -3.83
CA GLY A 134 0.58 1.34 -2.49
C GLY A 134 -0.69 0.47 -2.47
N PRO A 135 -1.62 0.63 -1.51
CA PRO A 135 -2.93 0.00 -1.58
C PRO A 135 -3.72 0.51 -2.79
N MET A 136 -4.51 -0.37 -3.44
CA MET A 136 -5.38 -0.01 -4.58
C MET A 136 -6.86 0.07 -4.20
N ARG A 137 -7.20 -0.48 -3.04
CA ARG A 137 -8.58 -0.63 -2.59
C ARG A 137 -8.65 -0.71 -1.07
N ILE A 138 -9.83 -0.40 -0.56
CA ILE A 138 -10.21 -0.38 0.85
C ILE A 138 -11.61 -0.96 1.02
N GLU A 139 -11.98 -1.27 2.27
CA GLU A 139 -13.24 -1.95 2.60
C GLU A 139 -13.96 -1.21 3.75
N PRO A 140 -14.43 0.05 3.57
CA PRO A 140 -14.90 0.88 4.67
C PRO A 140 -16.00 0.21 5.53
N ARG A 141 -16.90 -0.54 4.90
CA ARG A 141 -17.97 -1.30 5.58
C ARG A 141 -17.43 -2.25 6.66
N ASP A 142 -16.27 -2.86 6.42
CA ASP A 142 -15.67 -3.91 7.23
C ASP A 142 -14.42 -3.42 8.02
N GLN A 143 -14.04 -2.15 7.84
CA GLN A 143 -12.84 -1.50 8.38
C GLN A 143 -13.24 -0.25 9.17
N PRO A 144 -13.72 -0.38 10.42
CA PRO A 144 -14.40 0.68 11.13
C PRO A 144 -13.52 1.88 11.49
N LEU A 145 -12.23 1.66 11.82
CA LEU A 145 -11.33 2.79 12.11
C LEU A 145 -10.97 3.55 10.84
N LEU A 146 -10.75 2.82 9.73
CA LEU A 146 -10.56 3.46 8.44
C LEU A 146 -11.80 4.24 8.02
N HIS A 147 -12.99 3.65 8.13
CA HIS A 147 -14.23 4.33 7.77
C HIS A 147 -14.43 5.63 8.57
N ALA A 148 -14.26 5.59 9.88
CA ALA A 148 -14.32 6.79 10.73
C ALA A 148 -13.29 7.85 10.30
N LEU A 149 -12.06 7.44 9.96
CA LEU A 149 -11.04 8.35 9.46
C LEU A 149 -11.45 8.97 8.12
N LEU A 150 -11.98 8.18 7.18
CA LEU A 150 -12.43 8.68 5.87
C LEU A 150 -13.55 9.72 6.04
N ASP A 151 -14.52 9.45 6.92
CA ASP A 151 -15.60 10.39 7.23
C ASP A 151 -15.04 11.71 7.79
N GLU A 152 -14.10 11.65 8.73
CA GLU A 152 -13.43 12.84 9.27
C GLU A 152 -12.68 13.63 8.18
N LEU A 153 -12.11 12.95 7.19
CA LEU A 153 -11.39 13.53 6.06
C LEU A 153 -12.33 13.99 4.92
N GLY A 154 -13.63 13.71 5.00
CA GLY A 154 -14.62 14.04 3.98
C GLY A 154 -14.53 13.17 2.73
N ILE A 155 -13.90 12.00 2.82
CA ILE A 155 -13.83 11.00 1.74
C ILE A 155 -15.00 10.04 1.93
N LYS A 156 -15.99 10.08 1.03
CA LYS A 156 -17.29 9.43 1.22
C LYS A 156 -17.84 8.85 -0.08
N GLU A 157 -18.86 8.01 0.03
CA GLU A 157 -19.60 7.53 -1.13
C GLU A 157 -20.17 8.72 -1.92
N GLN A 158 -20.08 8.65 -3.26
CA GLN A 158 -20.65 9.66 -4.12
C GLN A 158 -22.18 9.68 -3.95
N VAL A 159 -22.75 10.86 -3.71
CA VAL A 159 -24.20 11.04 -3.66
C VAL A 159 -24.72 11.17 -5.11
N PRO A 160 -25.69 10.35 -5.53
CA PRO A 160 -26.27 10.47 -6.87
C PRO A 160 -26.83 11.87 -7.13
N GLY A 161 -26.32 12.54 -8.16
CA GLY A 161 -26.73 13.89 -8.56
C GLY A 161 -25.79 15.01 -8.11
N ASP A 162 -24.89 14.75 -7.15
CA ASP A 162 -23.83 15.69 -6.77
C ASP A 162 -22.70 15.69 -7.82
N GLU A 163 -21.95 16.79 -7.86
CA GLU A 163 -20.75 16.89 -8.70
C GLU A 163 -19.68 15.89 -8.24
N GLU A 164 -19.05 15.24 -9.21
CA GLU A 164 -17.97 14.31 -8.93
C GLU A 164 -16.81 15.00 -8.23
N SER A 165 -16.31 14.38 -7.16
CA SER A 165 -15.17 14.85 -6.39
C SER A 165 -14.01 13.85 -6.46
N LEU A 166 -12.79 14.36 -6.34
CA LEU A 166 -11.60 13.51 -6.15
C LEU A 166 -11.63 12.73 -4.83
N ASP A 167 -12.47 13.16 -3.88
CA ASP A 167 -12.67 12.52 -2.58
C ASP A 167 -13.81 11.49 -2.60
N ASP A 168 -14.40 11.21 -3.76
CA ASP A 168 -15.42 10.18 -3.89
C ASP A 168 -14.80 8.79 -3.72
N LEU A 169 -15.44 7.96 -2.89
CA LEU A 169 -15.29 6.52 -2.96
C LEU A 169 -15.94 6.01 -4.24
N VAL A 170 -15.17 5.20 -4.99
CA VAL A 170 -15.62 4.62 -6.25
C VAL A 170 -15.61 3.10 -6.16
N PRO A 171 -16.57 2.38 -6.77
CA PRO A 171 -16.54 0.92 -6.80
C PRO A 171 -15.22 0.39 -7.33
N PHE A 172 -14.68 -0.63 -6.68
CA PHE A 172 -13.50 -1.35 -7.16
C PHE A 172 -13.89 -2.81 -7.45
N SER A 173 -13.33 -3.39 -8.50
CA SER A 173 -13.63 -4.76 -8.93
C SER A 173 -13.43 -5.77 -7.81
N SER A 174 -14.35 -6.73 -7.71
CA SER A 174 -14.25 -7.84 -6.75
C SER A 174 -13.08 -8.76 -7.07
N TYR A 175 -12.69 -9.55 -6.07
CA TYR A 175 -11.74 -10.64 -6.24
C TYR A 175 -12.21 -11.58 -7.37
N ALA A 176 -11.37 -11.81 -8.38
CA ALA A 176 -11.67 -12.67 -9.51
C ALA A 176 -10.45 -13.48 -9.91
N SER A 177 -10.62 -14.81 -10.04
CA SER A 177 -9.64 -15.73 -10.60
C SER A 177 -10.23 -16.38 -11.84
N GLU A 178 -9.60 -16.21 -13.00
CA GLU A 178 -9.89 -17.05 -14.15
C GLU A 178 -9.16 -18.38 -14.01
N ASP A 179 -9.73 -19.45 -14.56
CA ASP A 179 -9.03 -20.73 -14.65
C ASP A 179 -8.00 -20.63 -15.81
N PRO A 180 -6.72 -20.98 -15.61
CA PRO A 180 -5.76 -20.93 -16.71
C PRO A 180 -6.18 -21.83 -17.86
N MET A 181 -5.93 -21.38 -19.10
CA MET A 181 -6.20 -22.20 -20.27
C MET A 181 -5.29 -23.44 -20.31
N GLU A 182 -4.01 -23.29 -19.95
CA GLU A 182 -3.02 -24.35 -19.78
C GLU A 182 -2.03 -23.98 -18.65
N PRO A 183 -1.50 -24.95 -17.87
CA PRO A 183 -1.77 -26.38 -17.92
C PRO A 183 -3.11 -26.75 -17.25
N ARG A 184 -3.78 -27.79 -17.77
CA ARG A 184 -5.01 -28.31 -17.15
C ARG A 184 -4.72 -29.14 -15.90
N PHE A 185 -5.18 -28.67 -14.74
CA PHE A 185 -5.14 -29.43 -13.50
C PHE A 185 -6.26 -30.48 -13.48
N THR A 186 -5.90 -31.76 -13.56
CA THR A 186 -6.87 -32.85 -13.40
C THR A 186 -7.08 -33.14 -11.92
N LEU A 187 -8.16 -32.60 -11.36
CA LEU A 187 -8.58 -32.82 -9.97
C LEU A 187 -9.60 -33.96 -9.89
N GLN A 188 -9.86 -34.47 -8.68
CA GLN A 188 -10.80 -35.57 -8.45
C GLN A 188 -11.97 -35.15 -7.55
N GLU A 189 -13.08 -35.89 -7.63
CA GLU A 189 -14.22 -35.79 -6.72
C GLU A 189 -14.79 -34.36 -6.54
N GLU A 190 -14.85 -33.86 -5.30
CA GLU A 190 -15.38 -32.54 -4.97
C GLU A 190 -14.46 -31.40 -5.44
N GLU A 191 -13.16 -31.63 -5.53
CA GLU A 191 -12.20 -30.65 -6.04
C GLU A 191 -12.40 -30.44 -7.55
N ALA A 192 -12.72 -31.51 -8.29
CA ALA A 192 -13.04 -31.45 -9.73
C ALA A 192 -14.31 -30.64 -10.05
N LYS A 193 -15.19 -30.44 -9.06
CA LYS A 193 -16.41 -29.62 -9.21
C LYS A 193 -16.15 -28.12 -9.06
N GLN A 194 -14.96 -27.73 -8.58
CA GLN A 194 -14.62 -26.32 -8.37
C GLN A 194 -14.11 -25.70 -9.67
N LYS A 195 -14.69 -24.57 -10.06
CA LYS A 195 -14.43 -23.94 -11.36
C LYS A 195 -13.18 -23.07 -11.33
N THR A 196 -12.92 -22.43 -10.21
CA THR A 196 -11.83 -21.47 -10.07
C THR A 196 -10.89 -21.86 -8.91
N PRO A 197 -9.64 -21.37 -8.92
CA PRO A 197 -8.79 -21.46 -7.74
C PRO A 197 -9.42 -20.85 -6.47
N PHE A 198 -10.23 -19.80 -6.62
CA PHE A 198 -10.97 -19.21 -5.50
C PHE A 198 -12.02 -20.18 -4.95
N ASP A 199 -12.77 -20.89 -5.81
CA ASP A 199 -13.68 -21.94 -5.36
C ASP A 199 -12.96 -23.06 -4.59
N LEU A 200 -11.73 -23.41 -4.99
CA LEU A 200 -10.90 -24.37 -4.27
C LEU A 200 -10.47 -23.85 -2.90
N MET A 201 -10.16 -22.55 -2.77
CA MET A 201 -9.88 -21.93 -1.47
C MET A 201 -11.12 -21.98 -0.56
N ILE A 202 -12.30 -21.67 -1.09
CA ILE A 202 -13.57 -21.77 -0.35
C ILE A 202 -13.82 -23.21 0.12
N LEU A 203 -13.55 -24.20 -0.74
CA LEU A 203 -13.61 -25.62 -0.37
C LEU A 203 -12.58 -25.98 0.71
N ALA A 204 -11.36 -25.45 0.63
CA ALA A 204 -10.32 -25.67 1.63
C ALA A 204 -10.77 -25.16 3.00
N LEU A 205 -11.28 -23.92 3.07
CA LEU A 205 -11.79 -23.34 4.32
C LEU A 205 -12.92 -24.20 4.90
N LYS A 206 -13.87 -24.63 4.06
CA LYS A 206 -14.93 -25.56 4.49
C LYS A 206 -14.33 -26.81 5.16
N ARG A 207 -13.39 -27.49 4.51
CA ARG A 207 -12.72 -28.70 5.05
C ARG A 207 -11.85 -28.43 6.28
N ILE A 208 -11.25 -27.25 6.37
CA ILE A 208 -10.51 -26.83 7.58
C ILE A 208 -11.49 -26.74 8.74
N PHE A 209 -12.61 -26.04 8.57
CA PHE A 209 -13.59 -25.83 9.63
C PHE A 209 -14.32 -27.12 10.05
N GLU A 210 -14.38 -28.14 9.20
CA GLU A 210 -14.81 -29.50 9.59
C GLU A 210 -13.86 -30.18 10.59
N LEU A 211 -12.58 -29.79 10.58
CA LEU A 211 -11.52 -30.40 11.40
C LEU A 211 -11.03 -29.48 12.52
N VAL A 212 -11.54 -28.24 12.58
CA VAL A 212 -11.18 -27.28 13.62
C VAL A 212 -12.03 -27.49 14.86
N HIS A 213 -11.37 -27.66 16.00
CA HIS A 213 -11.99 -27.65 17.31
C HIS A 213 -11.96 -26.23 17.88
N LEU A 214 -13.13 -25.74 18.30
CA LEU A 214 -13.31 -24.45 18.96
C LEU A 214 -13.67 -24.67 20.43
N ASP A 215 -13.26 -23.75 21.29
CA ASP A 215 -13.73 -23.73 22.68
C ASP A 215 -15.26 -23.46 22.70
N ASN A 216 -16.03 -24.25 23.45
CA ASN A 216 -17.50 -24.20 23.52
C ASN A 216 -18.22 -24.53 22.19
N ALA A 217 -18.15 -25.81 21.77
CA ALA A 217 -18.65 -26.29 20.49
C ALA A 217 -20.16 -26.12 20.23
N GLU A 218 -21.00 -25.97 21.25
CA GLU A 218 -22.46 -25.85 21.06
C GLU A 218 -22.91 -24.49 20.48
N ALA A 219 -22.22 -23.41 20.84
CA ALA A 219 -22.51 -22.06 20.37
C ALA A 219 -21.24 -21.19 20.39
N PRO A 220 -20.27 -21.47 19.50
CA PRO A 220 -18.95 -20.83 19.53
C PRO A 220 -18.97 -19.35 19.09
N TRP A 221 -20.04 -18.89 18.42
CA TRP A 221 -20.12 -17.56 17.82
C TRP A 221 -20.96 -16.59 18.63
N LYS A 222 -20.66 -15.29 18.58
CA LYS A 222 -21.42 -14.25 19.29
C LYS A 222 -22.85 -14.08 18.80
N LYS A 223 -23.09 -14.21 17.48
CA LYS A 223 -24.43 -14.03 16.90
C LYS A 223 -25.18 -15.35 16.80
N SER A 224 -26.47 -15.34 17.13
CA SER A 224 -27.35 -16.50 16.96
C SER A 224 -27.40 -16.99 15.51
N ALA A 225 -27.46 -16.05 14.55
CA ALA A 225 -27.41 -16.37 13.12
C ALA A 225 -26.15 -17.19 12.79
N ALA A 226 -24.96 -16.70 13.16
CA ALA A 226 -23.70 -17.41 12.91
C ALA A 226 -23.70 -18.83 13.50
N ASN A 227 -24.27 -19.03 14.70
CA ASN A 227 -24.42 -20.37 15.27
C ASN A 227 -25.41 -21.26 14.51
N GLU A 228 -26.49 -20.69 13.95
CA GLU A 228 -27.42 -21.41 13.09
C GLU A 228 -26.74 -21.91 11.81
N GLN A 229 -26.05 -21.04 11.08
CA GLN A 229 -25.29 -21.45 9.89
C GLN A 229 -24.18 -22.43 10.25
N TRP A 230 -23.50 -22.25 11.39
CA TRP A 230 -22.46 -23.17 11.84
C TRP A 230 -23.00 -24.58 12.12
N ARG A 231 -24.18 -24.70 12.74
CA ARG A 231 -24.87 -26.00 12.90
C ARG A 231 -25.20 -26.61 11.55
N ASN A 232 -25.74 -25.82 10.61
CA ASN A 232 -26.04 -26.31 9.26
C ASN A 232 -24.78 -26.83 8.53
N LEU A 233 -23.63 -26.20 8.75
CA LEU A 233 -22.34 -26.62 8.18
C LEU A 233 -21.77 -27.89 8.83
N THR A 234 -22.13 -28.19 10.08
CA THR A 234 -21.56 -29.28 10.88
C THR A 234 -22.50 -30.50 11.03
N GLU A 235 -23.80 -30.35 10.77
CA GLU A 235 -24.77 -31.46 10.79
C GLU A 235 -24.71 -32.33 9.52
N GLU A 236 -24.46 -33.64 9.69
CA GLU A 236 -24.40 -34.64 8.61
C GLU A 236 -25.64 -34.66 7.69
N ALA A 237 -26.81 -34.22 8.17
CA ALA A 237 -28.05 -34.17 7.38
C ALA A 237 -28.01 -33.11 6.25
N PHE A 238 -27.13 -32.12 6.35
CA PHE A 238 -26.94 -31.06 5.34
C PHE A 238 -25.68 -31.25 4.48
N PHE A 239 -24.82 -32.23 4.82
CA PHE A 239 -23.49 -32.47 4.23
C PHE A 239 -23.49 -32.76 2.72
N TYR A 240 -24.57 -33.33 2.17
CA TYR A 240 -24.64 -33.74 0.76
C TYR A 240 -25.35 -32.75 -0.17
N ARG A 241 -25.77 -31.58 0.33
CA ARG A 241 -26.48 -30.61 -0.52
C ARG A 241 -25.51 -29.77 -1.34
N HIS A 242 -25.93 -29.48 -2.57
CA HIS A 242 -25.24 -28.61 -3.53
C HIS A 242 -25.19 -27.12 -3.10
N TYR A 243 -25.49 -26.80 -1.83
CA TYR A 243 -25.73 -25.43 -1.33
C TYR A 243 -24.82 -24.99 -0.17
N TRP A 244 -23.85 -25.81 0.27
CA TRP A 244 -22.96 -25.48 1.40
C TRP A 244 -22.21 -24.15 1.25
N LYS A 245 -21.94 -23.71 0.01
CA LYS A 245 -21.31 -22.42 -0.27
C LYS A 245 -22.15 -21.25 0.26
N GLY A 246 -23.48 -21.32 0.14
CA GLY A 246 -24.38 -20.29 0.65
C GLY A 246 -24.29 -20.17 2.16
N GLU A 247 -24.43 -21.29 2.87
CA GLU A 247 -24.33 -21.36 4.34
C GLU A 247 -22.97 -20.85 4.85
N LEU A 248 -21.87 -21.25 4.19
CA LEU A 248 -20.54 -20.80 4.56
C LEU A 248 -20.37 -19.29 4.37
N LEU A 249 -20.85 -18.75 3.25
CA LEU A 249 -20.78 -17.31 2.99
C LEU A 249 -21.65 -16.51 3.97
N GLU A 250 -22.86 -16.98 4.28
CA GLU A 250 -23.72 -16.36 5.29
C GLU A 250 -23.11 -16.41 6.69
N TRP A 251 -22.50 -17.53 7.07
CA TRP A 251 -21.74 -17.66 8.31
C TRP A 251 -20.60 -16.62 8.38
N ILE A 252 -19.80 -16.49 7.31
CA ILE A 252 -18.73 -15.49 7.21
C ILE A 252 -19.25 -14.05 7.36
N GLN A 253 -20.45 -13.75 6.86
CA GLN A 253 -21.07 -12.42 7.04
C GLN A 253 -21.50 -12.17 8.49
N ASN A 254 -21.77 -13.22 9.27
CA ASN A 254 -22.29 -13.11 10.63
C ASN A 254 -21.21 -13.14 11.72
N ILE A 255 -20.02 -13.68 11.47
CA ILE A 255 -18.91 -13.66 12.44
C ILE A 255 -18.37 -12.24 12.71
N THR A 256 -18.01 -11.98 13.97
CA THR A 256 -17.55 -10.69 14.47
C THR A 256 -16.03 -10.63 14.66
N ASP A 257 -15.48 -9.43 14.85
CA ASP A 257 -14.06 -9.27 15.19
C ASP A 257 -13.71 -9.91 16.55
N GLU A 258 -14.66 -9.99 17.50
CA GLU A 258 -14.47 -10.71 18.76
C GLU A 258 -14.36 -12.23 18.54
N ASP A 259 -15.17 -12.77 17.62
CA ASP A 259 -15.10 -14.18 17.23
C ASP A 259 -13.73 -14.50 16.59
N LEU A 260 -13.24 -13.62 15.71
CA LEU A 260 -11.92 -13.77 15.08
C LEU A 260 -10.77 -13.70 16.11
N GLU A 261 -10.89 -12.84 17.12
CA GLU A 261 -9.92 -12.75 18.22
C GLU A 261 -9.93 -13.99 19.12
N ALA A 262 -11.10 -14.59 19.37
CA ALA A 262 -11.21 -15.86 20.07
C ALA A 262 -10.58 -16.98 19.24
N PHE A 263 -10.98 -17.10 17.97
CA PHE A 263 -10.46 -18.07 17.00
C PHE A 263 -8.92 -18.05 16.94
N ARG A 264 -8.33 -16.85 16.81
CA ARG A 264 -6.87 -16.63 16.83
C ARG A 264 -6.16 -17.34 18.00
N LYS A 265 -6.77 -17.30 19.18
CA LYS A 265 -6.17 -17.75 20.43
C LYS A 265 -6.41 -19.23 20.73
N THR A 266 -7.59 -19.72 20.38
CA THR A 266 -8.09 -21.00 20.92
C THR A 266 -8.27 -22.09 19.86
N ALA A 267 -8.44 -21.73 18.59
CA ALA A 267 -8.76 -22.69 17.55
C ALA A 267 -7.63 -23.72 17.34
N ARG A 268 -8.01 -24.99 17.25
CA ARG A 268 -7.11 -26.13 17.07
C ARG A 268 -7.46 -26.92 15.83
N PHE A 269 -6.46 -27.36 15.08
CA PHE A 269 -6.59 -28.26 13.94
C PHE A 269 -5.81 -29.54 14.24
N ARG A 270 -6.50 -30.69 14.28
CA ARG A 270 -5.91 -32.00 14.67
C ARG A 270 -5.12 -31.91 15.98
N ASP A 271 -5.77 -31.36 17.01
CA ASP A 271 -5.23 -31.11 18.36
C ASP A 271 -4.06 -30.11 18.48
N GLN A 272 -3.55 -29.57 17.36
CA GLN A 272 -2.53 -28.52 17.36
C GLN A 272 -3.18 -27.13 17.31
N PRO A 273 -2.74 -26.17 18.13
CA PRO A 273 -3.20 -24.79 18.00
C PRO A 273 -2.89 -24.25 16.60
N LEU A 274 -3.85 -23.61 15.94
CA LEU A 274 -3.68 -23.12 14.57
C LEU A 274 -2.55 -22.08 14.44
N TRP A 275 -2.32 -21.26 15.47
CA TRP A 275 -1.21 -20.31 15.48
C TRP A 275 0.17 -20.98 15.45
N ASN A 276 0.25 -22.27 15.80
CA ASN A 276 1.48 -23.05 15.75
C ASN A 276 1.77 -23.63 14.36
N LEU A 277 0.79 -23.59 13.45
CA LEU A 277 0.87 -24.19 12.12
C LEU A 277 1.08 -23.13 11.05
N GLY A 278 1.65 -23.55 9.92
CA GLY A 278 1.66 -22.75 8.69
C GLY A 278 0.42 -23.01 7.85
N PHE A 279 -0.12 -21.97 7.21
CA PHE A 279 -1.35 -22.05 6.43
C PHE A 279 -1.23 -23.02 5.26
N TRP A 280 -0.06 -23.08 4.60
CA TRP A 280 0.16 -24.02 3.51
C TRP A 280 0.15 -25.47 4.03
N ASN A 281 0.73 -25.72 5.21
CA ASN A 281 0.66 -27.05 5.84
C ASN A 281 -0.81 -27.47 6.06
N VAL A 282 -1.64 -26.56 6.57
CA VAL A 282 -3.07 -26.81 6.80
C VAL A 282 -3.81 -27.06 5.48
N LEU A 283 -3.54 -26.26 4.43
CA LEU A 283 -4.12 -26.50 3.10
C LEU A 283 -3.75 -27.88 2.54
N SER A 284 -2.48 -28.29 2.67
CA SER A 284 -2.01 -29.60 2.22
C SER A 284 -2.60 -30.79 2.97
N ASP A 285 -3.14 -30.56 4.18
CA ASP A 285 -3.81 -31.59 4.96
C ASP A 285 -5.29 -31.80 4.56
N VAL A 286 -5.89 -30.87 3.82
CA VAL A 286 -7.31 -30.88 3.44
C VAL A 286 -7.59 -30.91 1.94
N LEU A 287 -6.58 -30.65 1.11
CA LEU A 287 -6.67 -30.64 -0.35
C LEU A 287 -5.60 -31.54 -0.98
N SER A 288 -5.90 -32.06 -2.17
CA SER A 288 -4.89 -32.76 -2.98
C SER A 288 -3.72 -31.84 -3.37
N HIS A 289 -2.56 -32.45 -3.65
CA HIS A 289 -1.37 -31.72 -4.08
C HIS A 289 -1.63 -30.79 -5.26
N TYR A 290 -2.35 -31.26 -6.30
CA TYR A 290 -2.65 -30.43 -7.48
C TYR A 290 -3.66 -29.32 -7.20
N ALA A 291 -4.61 -29.51 -6.28
CA ALA A 291 -5.48 -28.42 -5.86
C ALA A 291 -4.69 -27.33 -5.13
N VAL A 292 -3.74 -27.71 -4.27
CA VAL A 292 -2.85 -26.77 -3.59
C VAL A 292 -1.93 -26.04 -4.57
N VAL A 293 -1.34 -26.73 -5.55
CA VAL A 293 -0.53 -26.11 -6.62
C VAL A 293 -1.38 -25.13 -7.42
N LYS A 294 -2.60 -25.51 -7.80
CA LYS A 294 -3.53 -24.62 -8.53
C LYS A 294 -3.85 -23.36 -7.73
N ILE A 295 -4.10 -23.46 -6.43
CA ILE A 295 -4.30 -22.30 -5.56
C ILE A 295 -3.03 -21.44 -5.47
N ARG A 296 -1.87 -22.05 -5.21
CA ARG A 296 -0.61 -21.37 -4.91
C ARG A 296 0.06 -20.73 -6.13
N ASP A 297 -0.13 -21.29 -7.33
CA ASP A 297 0.54 -20.86 -8.55
C ASP A 297 -0.41 -20.28 -9.61
N TRP A 298 -1.73 -20.57 -9.54
CA TRP A 298 -2.76 -20.07 -10.49
C TRP A 298 -3.96 -19.30 -9.90
N GLY A 299 -4.19 -19.32 -8.58
CA GLY A 299 -5.11 -18.41 -7.91
C GLY A 299 -4.73 -16.94 -7.99
N SER A 300 -5.59 -16.13 -8.61
CA SER A 300 -5.53 -14.68 -8.42
C SER A 300 -5.46 -14.38 -6.92
N TYR A 301 -4.54 -13.52 -6.52
CA TYR A 301 -4.28 -13.24 -5.10
C TYR A 301 -3.67 -14.41 -4.32
N TYR A 302 -2.49 -14.91 -4.71
CA TYR A 302 -1.73 -15.94 -3.99
C TYR A 302 -1.46 -15.74 -2.50
N HIS A 303 -1.84 -14.57 -1.94
CA HIS A 303 -1.79 -14.22 -0.53
C HIS A 303 -0.66 -14.93 0.18
N PHE A 304 0.56 -14.88 -0.35
CA PHE A 304 1.71 -15.41 0.39
C PHE A 304 1.54 -16.88 0.85
N VAL A 305 0.74 -17.71 0.17
CA VAL A 305 0.54 -19.13 0.54
C VAL A 305 1.89 -19.85 0.56
N HIS A 306 2.76 -19.54 -0.41
CA HIS A 306 4.13 -20.05 -0.48
C HIS A 306 5.04 -19.54 0.65
N GLU A 307 4.68 -18.45 1.34
CA GLU A 307 5.40 -17.96 2.54
C GLU A 307 5.03 -18.77 3.80
N ASN A 308 4.00 -19.60 3.73
CA ASN A 308 3.55 -20.51 4.79
C ASN A 308 3.35 -19.82 6.16
N LEU A 309 2.67 -18.68 6.15
CA LEU A 309 2.44 -17.84 7.32
C LEU A 309 1.54 -18.53 8.35
N ASN A 310 1.48 -17.98 9.56
CA ASN A 310 0.66 -18.45 10.67
C ASN A 310 -0.78 -18.79 10.24
N ALA A 311 -1.21 -20.05 10.42
CA ALA A 311 -2.48 -20.52 9.88
C ALA A 311 -3.70 -19.82 10.50
N ALA A 312 -3.67 -19.52 11.81
CA ALA A 312 -4.76 -18.79 12.45
C ALA A 312 -4.95 -17.40 11.83
N GLU A 313 -3.86 -16.65 11.69
CA GLU A 313 -3.89 -15.29 11.10
C GLU A 313 -4.30 -15.33 9.62
N TRP A 314 -3.80 -16.31 8.88
CA TRP A 314 -4.09 -16.40 7.45
C TRP A 314 -5.50 -16.90 7.14
N ILE A 315 -6.07 -17.76 7.98
CA ILE A 315 -7.49 -18.10 7.91
C ILE A 315 -8.34 -16.86 8.19
N ILE A 316 -8.03 -16.09 9.26
CA ILE A 316 -8.72 -14.82 9.58
C ILE A 316 -8.64 -13.84 8.41
N PHE A 317 -7.47 -13.72 7.78
CA PHE A 317 -7.27 -12.91 6.58
C PHE A 317 -8.26 -13.30 5.49
N TRP A 318 -8.36 -14.60 5.17
CA TRP A 318 -9.26 -15.09 4.12
C TRP A 318 -10.74 -14.88 4.47
N LEU A 319 -11.13 -15.14 5.72
CA LEU A 319 -12.51 -14.87 6.17
C LEU A 319 -12.90 -13.40 5.97
N ARG A 320 -11.99 -12.47 6.30
CA ARG A 320 -12.19 -11.04 6.06
C ARG A 320 -12.26 -10.72 4.57
N ALA A 321 -11.31 -11.20 3.77
CA ALA A 321 -11.30 -10.96 2.33
C ALA A 321 -12.60 -11.44 1.65
N ILE A 322 -13.10 -12.62 2.04
CA ILE A 322 -14.36 -13.17 1.53
C ILE A 322 -15.55 -12.30 1.97
N ARG A 323 -15.60 -11.92 3.25
CA ARG A 323 -16.67 -11.05 3.81
C ARG A 323 -16.82 -9.75 3.02
N SER A 324 -15.69 -9.16 2.63
CA SER A 324 -15.60 -7.87 1.93
C SER A 324 -15.85 -7.95 0.42
N THR A 325 -16.10 -9.15 -0.14
CA THR A 325 -16.33 -9.32 -1.58
C THR A 325 -17.58 -8.51 -1.98
N GLY A 326 -17.45 -7.67 -3.02
CA GLY A 326 -18.54 -6.79 -3.49
C GLY A 326 -18.64 -5.41 -2.81
N SER A 327 -17.88 -5.14 -1.74
CA SER A 327 -17.86 -3.83 -1.06
C SER A 327 -16.53 -3.09 -1.18
N LEU A 328 -15.64 -3.54 -2.07
CA LEU A 328 -14.36 -2.90 -2.30
C LEU A 328 -14.55 -1.50 -2.91
N ARG A 329 -13.74 -0.56 -2.43
CA ARG A 329 -13.72 0.82 -2.92
C ARG A 329 -12.31 1.26 -3.28
N GLY A 330 -12.19 2.05 -4.34
CA GLY A 330 -11.06 2.94 -4.59
C GLY A 330 -11.41 4.37 -4.17
N ILE A 331 -10.47 5.29 -4.34
CA ILE A 331 -10.70 6.74 -4.20
C ILE A 331 -10.44 7.37 -5.56
N ARG A 332 -11.35 8.23 -6.07
CA ARG A 332 -11.23 8.81 -7.42
C ARG A 332 -9.90 9.56 -7.65
N GLY A 333 -9.44 10.30 -6.64
CA GLY A 333 -8.14 10.99 -6.63
C GLY A 333 -6.94 10.10 -6.25
N GLY A 334 -7.18 8.81 -5.98
CA GLY A 334 -6.22 7.82 -5.51
C GLY A 334 -6.00 7.81 -3.99
N MET A 335 -5.38 6.74 -3.49
CA MET A 335 -5.21 6.47 -2.05
C MET A 335 -4.34 7.51 -1.32
N SER A 336 -3.42 8.19 -2.00
CA SER A 336 -2.67 9.33 -1.44
C SER A 336 -3.58 10.46 -0.95
N ARG A 337 -4.86 10.53 -1.39
CA ARG A 337 -5.84 11.49 -0.86
C ARG A 337 -6.02 11.39 0.65
N ILE A 338 -5.96 10.18 1.22
CA ILE A 338 -6.04 9.98 2.68
C ILE A 338 -4.90 10.72 3.37
N ILE A 339 -3.68 10.57 2.85
CA ILE A 339 -2.48 11.21 3.41
C ILE A 339 -2.57 12.72 3.24
N TRP A 340 -2.87 13.19 2.03
CA TRP A 340 -3.02 14.61 1.75
C TRP A 340 -4.01 15.30 2.70
N LYS A 341 -5.24 14.76 2.82
CA LYS A 341 -6.28 15.33 3.69
C LYS A 341 -5.87 15.35 5.15
N LEU A 342 -5.14 14.33 5.60
CA LEU A 342 -4.65 14.24 6.96
C LEU A 342 -3.55 15.29 7.22
N LEU A 343 -2.64 15.50 6.27
CA LEU A 343 -1.65 16.59 6.33
C LEU A 343 -2.32 17.96 6.34
N GLU A 344 -3.37 18.18 5.52
CA GLU A 344 -4.15 19.42 5.55
C GLU A 344 -4.73 19.69 6.94
N LYS A 345 -5.36 18.69 7.57
CA LYS A 345 -5.87 18.83 8.94
C LYS A 345 -4.77 19.16 9.93
N LEU A 346 -3.66 18.43 9.91
CA LEU A 346 -2.53 18.67 10.83
C LEU A 346 -1.92 20.06 10.65
N TYR A 347 -1.86 20.57 9.41
CA TYR A 347 -1.39 21.92 9.13
C TYR A 347 -2.32 22.99 9.71
N GLU A 348 -3.64 22.84 9.54
CA GLU A 348 -4.61 23.77 10.13
C GLU A 348 -4.58 23.73 11.66
N GLU A 349 -4.43 22.54 12.27
CA GLU A 349 -4.24 22.40 13.71
C GLU A 349 -2.92 23.06 14.19
N GLY A 350 -1.85 22.95 13.40
CA GLY A 350 -0.55 23.56 13.68
C GLY A 350 -0.61 25.09 13.77
N LYS A 351 -1.50 25.75 13.01
CA LYS A 351 -1.70 27.21 13.11
C LYS A 351 -2.18 27.63 14.51
N ASN A 352 -2.94 26.79 15.18
CA ASN A 352 -3.47 27.03 16.53
C ASN A 352 -2.63 26.32 17.63
N ASN A 353 -1.58 25.59 17.24
CA ASN A 353 -0.73 24.83 18.13
C ASN A 353 0.75 24.94 17.73
N PRO A 354 1.46 25.99 18.17
CA PRO A 354 2.86 26.20 17.81
C PRO A 354 3.82 25.13 18.35
N SER A 355 3.35 24.27 19.26
CA SER A 355 4.11 23.14 19.82
C SER A 355 3.88 21.82 19.07
N LEU A 356 3.06 21.82 18.01
CA LEU A 356 3.00 20.76 17.02
C LEU A 356 4.07 21.01 15.94
N CYS A 357 4.98 20.07 15.78
CA CYS A 357 6.00 20.13 14.74
C CYS A 357 5.97 18.86 13.90
N VAL A 358 5.86 19.00 12.57
CA VAL A 358 5.81 17.90 11.61
C VAL A 358 6.93 18.11 10.61
N GLN A 359 7.84 17.14 10.48
CA GLN A 359 9.06 17.30 9.69
C GLN A 359 9.37 16.04 8.87
N ARG A 360 9.86 16.25 7.64
CA ARG A 360 10.35 15.22 6.71
C ARG A 360 11.86 15.35 6.51
N GLY A 361 12.50 14.34 5.92
CA GLY A 361 13.95 14.30 5.73
C GLY A 361 14.75 14.20 7.03
N ARG A 362 14.12 13.74 8.13
CA ARG A 362 14.70 13.67 9.48
C ARG A 362 14.71 12.22 9.96
N LYS A 363 15.84 11.54 9.83
CA LYS A 363 15.96 10.11 10.17
C LYS A 363 16.40 9.89 11.62
N VAL A 364 15.68 9.04 12.33
CA VAL A 364 16.05 8.57 13.68
C VAL A 364 16.95 7.33 13.55
N LEU A 365 18.08 7.32 14.25
CA LEU A 365 19.03 6.21 14.29
C LEU A 365 18.85 5.30 15.51
N GLY A 366 18.29 5.82 16.59
CA GLY A 366 18.10 5.04 17.81
C GLY A 366 17.52 5.82 18.96
N LEU A 367 17.30 5.10 20.05
CA LEU A 367 16.78 5.63 21.31
C LEU A 367 17.72 5.27 22.46
N GLN A 368 17.83 6.18 23.43
CA GLN A 368 18.56 5.95 24.66
C GLN A 368 17.73 6.44 25.86
N SER A 369 17.62 5.61 26.89
CA SER A 369 16.98 6.00 28.15
C SER A 369 17.82 7.07 28.86
N ASP A 370 17.16 8.08 29.41
CA ASP A 370 17.75 9.16 30.21
C ASP A 370 16.84 9.43 31.42
N GLY A 371 16.95 8.58 32.45
CA GLY A 371 16.04 8.59 33.59
C GLY A 371 14.59 8.35 33.15
N ASP A 372 13.71 9.31 33.47
CA ASP A 372 12.29 9.26 33.11
C ASP A 372 12.00 9.67 31.65
N GLU A 373 13.03 10.14 30.92
CA GLU A 373 12.96 10.62 29.54
C GLU A 373 13.67 9.67 28.57
N VAL A 374 13.50 9.96 27.28
CA VAL A 374 14.08 9.24 26.15
C VAL A 374 14.83 10.24 25.27
N ASN A 375 16.10 9.97 25.04
CA ASN A 375 16.91 10.66 24.05
C ASN A 375 16.70 9.97 22.68
N VAL A 376 16.17 10.73 21.73
CA VAL A 376 15.99 10.33 20.33
C VAL A 376 17.22 10.79 19.54
N ILE A 377 17.96 9.82 19.00
CA ILE A 377 19.22 10.03 18.29
C ILE A 377 18.92 10.21 16.81
N MET A 378 19.32 11.34 16.24
CA MET A 378 19.07 11.71 14.85
C MET A 378 20.29 11.45 13.97
N GLU A 379 20.06 11.15 12.69
CA GLU A 379 21.12 11.06 11.69
C GLU A 379 21.67 12.46 11.39
N ASN A 380 23.00 12.58 11.31
CA ASN A 380 23.71 13.83 10.99
C ASN A 380 23.49 15.00 11.97
N GLU A 381 22.95 14.77 13.17
CA GLU A 381 22.79 15.80 14.20
C GLU A 381 23.59 15.43 15.47
N LYS A 382 24.23 16.44 16.09
CA LYS A 382 25.01 16.24 17.33
C LYS A 382 24.15 16.30 18.58
N GLU A 383 23.07 17.08 18.54
CA GLU A 383 22.15 17.23 19.66
C GLU A 383 21.05 16.15 19.56
N VAL A 384 20.70 15.54 20.69
CA VAL A 384 19.59 14.58 20.77
C VAL A 384 18.28 15.32 21.02
N ILE A 385 17.19 14.77 20.53
CA ILE A 385 15.85 15.27 20.88
C ILE A 385 15.39 14.56 22.13
N LYS A 386 15.04 15.30 23.18
CA LYS A 386 14.49 14.74 24.41
C LYS A 386 12.97 14.57 24.31
N ALA A 387 12.46 13.45 24.80
CA ALA A 387 11.04 13.13 24.79
C ALA A 387 10.63 12.42 26.08
N ARG A 388 9.44 12.71 26.61
CA ARG A 388 8.83 11.92 27.69
C ARG A 388 8.34 10.57 27.20
N ARG A 389 7.89 10.52 25.93
CA ARG A 389 7.31 9.34 25.29
C ARG A 389 7.68 9.30 23.81
N VAL A 390 7.91 8.10 23.29
CA VAL A 390 8.19 7.88 21.87
C VAL A 390 7.23 6.86 21.27
N ILE A 391 6.59 7.22 20.16
CA ILE A 391 5.78 6.32 19.34
C ILE A 391 6.54 6.02 18.05
N LEU A 392 6.92 4.77 17.86
CA LEU A 392 7.59 4.26 16.66
C LEU A 392 6.55 3.69 15.71
N ALA A 393 6.09 4.52 14.77
CA ALA A 393 5.14 4.15 13.72
C ALA A 393 5.87 3.51 12.51
N LEU A 394 6.71 2.50 12.79
CA LEU A 394 7.68 1.95 11.85
C LEU A 394 7.45 0.45 11.58
N PRO A 395 7.76 -0.04 10.36
CA PRO A 395 7.76 -1.47 10.07
C PRO A 395 9.00 -2.18 10.64
N LYS A 396 9.08 -3.51 10.46
CA LYS A 396 10.15 -4.37 11.00
C LYS A 396 11.56 -3.88 10.66
N GLN A 397 11.87 -3.66 9.38
CA GLN A 397 13.25 -3.42 8.95
C GLN A 397 13.89 -2.14 9.53
N PRO A 398 13.20 -0.97 9.59
CA PRO A 398 13.73 0.19 10.30
C PRO A 398 13.98 -0.07 11.80
N LEU A 399 13.06 -0.76 12.50
CA LEU A 399 13.19 -1.05 13.93
C LEU A 399 14.39 -1.97 14.24
N GLU A 400 14.66 -2.94 13.37
CA GLU A 400 15.82 -3.83 13.49
C GLU A 400 17.15 -3.09 13.36
N LYS A 401 17.20 -2.05 12.53
CA LYS A 401 18.40 -1.23 12.28
C LYS A 401 18.63 -0.17 13.35
N MET A 402 17.62 0.16 14.13
CA MET A 402 17.74 1.17 15.19
C MET A 402 18.64 0.69 16.32
N SER A 403 19.34 1.64 16.93
CA SER A 403 20.07 1.43 18.18
C SER A 403 19.13 1.60 19.38
N TRP A 404 19.20 0.69 20.34
CA TRP A 404 18.42 0.62 21.57
C TRP A 404 19.38 0.63 22.75
N ASN A 405 19.56 1.79 23.40
CA ASN A 405 20.61 2.01 24.41
C ASN A 405 22.03 1.65 23.90
N GLY A 406 22.34 1.99 22.65
CA GLY A 406 23.65 1.71 22.05
C GLY A 406 23.84 0.29 21.53
N LYS A 407 22.79 -0.54 21.50
CA LYS A 407 22.84 -1.96 21.09
C LYS A 407 21.76 -2.26 20.04
N PRO A 408 21.87 -3.34 19.25
CA PRO A 408 20.73 -3.83 18.46
C PRO A 408 19.56 -4.23 19.37
N PRO A 409 18.35 -4.45 18.83
CA PRO A 409 17.24 -5.03 19.60
C PRO A 409 17.68 -6.29 20.35
N GLN A 410 17.21 -6.49 21.58
CA GLN A 410 17.56 -7.66 22.39
C GLN A 410 16.31 -8.25 23.07
N LYS A 411 16.40 -9.53 23.46
CA LYS A 411 15.40 -10.22 24.30
C LYS A 411 14.00 -10.13 23.66
N ARG A 412 12.99 -9.73 24.45
CA ARG A 412 11.58 -9.63 24.06
C ARG A 412 11.33 -8.72 22.87
N LEU A 413 12.14 -7.67 22.69
CA LEU A 413 12.03 -6.79 21.53
C LEU A 413 12.53 -7.48 20.27
N GLU A 414 13.70 -8.12 20.33
CA GLU A 414 14.23 -8.93 19.22
C GLU A 414 13.27 -10.07 18.85
N GLU A 415 12.73 -10.79 19.84
CA GLU A 415 11.71 -11.83 19.64
C GLU A 415 10.46 -11.26 18.95
N ALA A 416 9.95 -10.10 19.38
CA ALA A 416 8.77 -9.48 18.78
C ALA A 416 9.02 -8.99 17.34
N LEU A 417 10.19 -8.43 17.06
CA LEU A 417 10.56 -8.03 15.70
C LEU A 417 10.72 -9.26 14.79
N ASN A 418 11.31 -10.35 15.30
CA ASN A 418 11.52 -11.61 14.57
C ASN A 418 10.27 -12.47 14.37
N ALA A 419 9.16 -12.12 15.02
CA ALA A 419 7.91 -12.85 14.96
C ALA A 419 7.12 -12.68 13.65
N VAL A 420 7.51 -11.74 12.78
CA VAL A 420 6.85 -11.48 11.50
C VAL A 420 7.80 -11.62 10.31
N ALA A 421 7.29 -12.17 9.21
CA ALA A 421 7.94 -12.22 7.91
C ALA A 421 7.76 -10.89 7.16
N CYS A 422 8.77 -10.50 6.38
CA CYS A 422 8.69 -9.39 5.43
C CYS A 422 8.11 -9.91 4.11
N LEU A 423 6.99 -9.31 3.69
CA LEU A 423 6.28 -9.67 2.46
C LEU A 423 6.53 -8.57 1.41
N PRO A 424 7.47 -8.79 0.47
CA PRO A 424 7.73 -7.83 -0.59
C PRO A 424 6.62 -7.90 -1.63
N LEU A 425 6.27 -6.74 -2.15
CA LEU A 425 5.32 -6.62 -3.24
C LEU A 425 5.85 -5.62 -4.25
N LEU A 426 5.57 -5.89 -5.52
CA LEU A 426 5.95 -5.04 -6.62
C LEU A 426 4.76 -4.72 -7.49
N LYS A 427 4.69 -3.46 -7.92
CA LYS A 427 3.72 -3.00 -8.90
C LYS A 427 4.42 -2.34 -10.07
N CYS A 428 3.94 -2.63 -11.27
CA CYS A 428 4.40 -2.03 -12.50
C CYS A 428 3.19 -1.61 -13.33
N PHE A 429 3.13 -0.37 -13.80
CA PHE A 429 2.09 0.09 -14.71
C PHE A 429 2.62 0.32 -16.12
N PHE A 430 1.72 0.25 -17.10
CA PHE A 430 1.95 0.57 -18.50
C PHE A 430 0.76 1.38 -19.04
N VAL A 431 1.02 2.54 -19.61
CA VAL A 431 0.01 3.37 -20.28
C VAL A 431 0.18 3.25 -21.78
N ILE A 432 -0.88 2.88 -22.49
CA ILE A 432 -0.83 2.61 -23.93
C ILE A 432 -1.88 3.41 -24.71
N GLU A 433 -1.66 3.51 -26.02
CA GLU A 433 -2.64 3.95 -27.01
C GLU A 433 -3.40 2.80 -27.63
N ARG A 434 -4.67 3.10 -27.96
CA ARG A 434 -5.59 2.19 -28.64
C ARG A 434 -5.68 0.87 -27.84
N PRO A 435 -6.16 0.89 -26.59
CA PRO A 435 -6.26 -0.32 -25.79
C PRO A 435 -7.04 -1.39 -26.54
N TRP A 436 -6.50 -2.62 -26.56
CA TRP A 436 -7.02 -3.70 -27.40
C TRP A 436 -8.13 -4.53 -26.75
N TRP A 437 -8.33 -4.37 -25.45
CA TRP A 437 -9.29 -5.16 -24.68
C TRP A 437 -10.71 -4.60 -24.74
N GLU A 438 -11.70 -5.41 -24.37
CA GLU A 438 -13.10 -5.03 -24.26
C GLU A 438 -13.39 -4.21 -22.99
N ASP A 439 -14.46 -3.41 -22.98
CA ASP A 439 -14.80 -2.54 -21.84
C ASP A 439 -15.21 -3.31 -20.59
N ASN A 440 -15.82 -4.49 -20.75
CA ASN A 440 -16.25 -5.37 -19.67
C ASN A 440 -15.20 -6.44 -19.32
N ARG A 441 -13.92 -6.18 -19.60
CA ARG A 441 -12.85 -7.12 -19.32
C ARG A 441 -12.78 -7.47 -17.83
N PRO A 442 -12.82 -8.76 -17.46
CA PRO A 442 -12.61 -9.20 -16.08
C PRO A 442 -11.22 -8.82 -15.57
N LEU A 443 -11.14 -8.59 -14.25
CA LEU A 443 -9.86 -8.51 -13.56
C LEU A 443 -9.09 -9.84 -13.74
N ASN A 444 -7.76 -9.75 -13.84
CA ASN A 444 -6.85 -10.91 -13.92
C ASN A 444 -6.97 -11.77 -15.19
N ARG A 445 -7.71 -11.34 -16.20
CA ARG A 445 -7.72 -12.02 -17.50
C ARG A 445 -6.29 -12.08 -18.07
N TYR A 446 -5.83 -13.30 -18.36
CA TYR A 446 -4.45 -13.64 -18.75
C TYR A 446 -3.34 -13.32 -17.71
N ALA A 447 -3.68 -13.12 -16.44
CA ALA A 447 -2.68 -12.98 -15.37
C ALA A 447 -1.85 -14.27 -15.18
N ALA A 448 -2.43 -15.40 -15.55
CA ALA A 448 -1.83 -16.71 -15.66
C ALA A 448 -0.58 -16.75 -16.58
N ASP A 449 -0.59 -15.99 -17.69
CA ASP A 449 0.37 -16.18 -18.79
C ASP A 449 1.64 -15.31 -18.66
N ILE A 450 1.66 -14.41 -17.69
CA ILE A 450 2.83 -13.58 -17.39
C ILE A 450 3.21 -13.70 -15.91
N PRO A 451 4.47 -13.40 -15.52
CA PRO A 451 4.89 -13.50 -14.12
C PRO A 451 4.17 -12.48 -13.23
N THR A 452 2.92 -12.70 -12.84
CA THR A 452 2.16 -11.76 -12.03
C THR A 452 1.16 -12.50 -11.15
N ARG A 453 0.60 -11.77 -10.20
CA ARG A 453 -0.48 -12.25 -9.34
C ARG A 453 -1.81 -11.60 -9.69
N GLU A 454 -1.76 -10.35 -10.15
CA GLU A 454 -2.93 -9.56 -10.50
C GLU A 454 -2.65 -8.67 -11.72
N LEU A 455 -3.67 -8.54 -12.57
CA LEU A 455 -3.71 -7.60 -13.69
C LEU A 455 -4.98 -6.77 -13.63
N LEU A 456 -4.81 -5.46 -13.58
CA LEU A 456 -5.87 -4.47 -13.68
C LEU A 456 -5.74 -3.70 -14.98
N TYR A 457 -6.88 -3.53 -15.65
CA TYR A 457 -7.00 -2.78 -16.89
C TYR A 457 -7.94 -1.60 -16.67
N VAL A 458 -7.52 -0.41 -17.06
CA VAL A 458 -8.31 0.83 -16.98
C VAL A 458 -8.28 1.49 -18.35
N LYS A 459 -9.42 2.01 -18.83
CA LYS A 459 -9.49 2.79 -20.05
C LYS A 459 -9.77 4.25 -19.75
N SER A 460 -9.31 5.12 -20.63
CA SER A 460 -9.80 6.50 -20.68
C SER A 460 -11.28 6.51 -21.05
N SER A 461 -11.97 7.59 -20.70
CA SER A 461 -13.40 7.78 -20.89
C SER A 461 -13.86 7.72 -22.36
N ASP A 462 -12.97 8.04 -23.30
CA ASP A 462 -13.18 7.92 -24.74
C ASP A 462 -12.59 6.62 -25.34
N GLY A 463 -12.00 5.76 -24.50
CA GLY A 463 -11.42 4.47 -24.89
C GLY A 463 -10.13 4.57 -25.72
N THR A 464 -9.55 5.75 -25.93
CA THR A 464 -8.37 5.90 -26.80
C THR A 464 -7.05 5.55 -26.12
N LYS A 465 -7.02 5.58 -24.78
CA LYS A 465 -5.84 5.24 -23.97
C LYS A 465 -6.22 4.19 -22.92
N GLY A 466 -5.23 3.43 -22.45
CA GLY A 466 -5.42 2.46 -21.38
C GLY A 466 -4.25 2.37 -20.43
N LEU A 467 -4.51 2.05 -19.17
CA LEU A 467 -3.51 1.69 -18.17
C LEU A 467 -3.65 0.20 -17.83
N ILE A 468 -2.53 -0.51 -17.87
CA ILE A 468 -2.39 -1.88 -17.36
C ILE A 468 -1.53 -1.83 -16.11
N MET A 469 -2.00 -2.42 -15.01
CA MET A 469 -1.25 -2.55 -13.77
C MET A 469 -0.95 -4.03 -13.52
N VAL A 470 0.35 -4.34 -13.48
CA VAL A 470 0.92 -5.61 -13.03
C VAL A 470 1.18 -5.50 -11.54
N TYR A 471 0.65 -6.44 -10.76
CA TYR A 471 0.84 -6.48 -9.32
C TYR A 471 1.23 -7.88 -8.87
N THR A 472 2.36 -8.01 -8.19
CA THR A 472 3.01 -9.29 -7.94
C THR A 472 3.66 -9.38 -6.56
N ASP A 473 3.81 -10.61 -6.08
CA ASP A 473 4.59 -11.05 -4.92
C ASP A 473 5.65 -12.08 -5.37
N ARG A 474 6.30 -12.77 -4.43
CA ARG A 474 7.18 -13.89 -4.77
C ARG A 474 6.37 -15.04 -5.42
N PRO A 475 6.98 -15.82 -6.32
CA PRO A 475 8.32 -15.65 -6.88
C PRO A 475 8.41 -14.62 -8.02
N ALA A 476 7.27 -14.19 -8.57
CA ALA A 476 7.20 -13.36 -9.77
C ALA A 476 7.84 -11.96 -9.60
N ILE A 477 7.97 -11.46 -8.37
CA ILE A 477 8.76 -10.25 -8.07
C ILE A 477 10.19 -10.34 -8.60
N THR A 478 10.84 -11.50 -8.51
CA THR A 478 12.23 -11.69 -8.97
C THR A 478 12.38 -11.42 -10.46
N PHE A 479 11.34 -11.70 -11.25
CA PHE A 479 11.31 -11.40 -12.67
C PHE A 479 11.28 -9.88 -12.93
N TRP A 480 10.40 -9.15 -12.25
CA TRP A 480 10.20 -7.72 -12.51
C TRP A 480 11.26 -6.83 -11.88
N SER A 481 11.71 -7.14 -10.66
CA SER A 481 12.68 -6.30 -9.94
C SER A 481 14.00 -6.13 -10.70
N ASP A 482 14.38 -7.07 -11.57
CA ASP A 482 15.61 -6.95 -12.37
C ASP A 482 15.58 -5.74 -13.34
N TYR A 483 14.39 -5.32 -13.77
CA TYR A 483 14.19 -4.10 -14.56
C TYR A 483 14.37 -2.81 -13.75
N LEU A 484 14.70 -2.90 -12.45
CA LEU A 484 15.12 -1.74 -11.66
C LEU A 484 16.63 -1.55 -11.60
N ARG A 485 17.41 -2.52 -12.08
CA ARG A 485 18.87 -2.39 -12.14
C ARG A 485 19.25 -1.31 -13.15
N THR A 486 20.08 -0.38 -12.69
CA THR A 486 20.85 0.51 -13.54
C THR A 486 22.09 -0.27 -13.99
N LEU A 487 22.18 -0.52 -15.30
CA LEU A 487 23.44 -0.93 -15.89
C LEU A 487 24.17 0.37 -16.19
N GLU A 488 25.14 0.75 -15.35
CA GLU A 488 26.09 1.80 -15.70
C GLU A 488 26.88 1.31 -16.92
N SER A 489 26.43 1.68 -18.11
CA SER A 489 27.31 1.79 -19.26
C SER A 489 27.44 3.27 -19.56
N ASP A 490 28.27 3.95 -18.78
CA ASP A 490 28.67 5.31 -19.09
C ASP A 490 29.50 5.26 -20.39
N HIS A 491 28.83 5.45 -21.54
CA HIS A 491 29.51 5.50 -22.83
C HIS A 491 30.49 6.68 -22.96
N ASN A 492 30.53 7.57 -21.95
CA ASN A 492 31.44 8.71 -21.86
C ASN A 492 32.70 8.46 -21.01
N GLU A 493 32.80 7.33 -20.28
CA GLU A 493 34.03 6.95 -19.55
C GLU A 493 34.39 5.47 -19.80
N PRO A 494 35.13 5.14 -20.87
CA PRO A 494 35.44 3.75 -21.26
C PRO A 494 36.36 2.98 -20.28
N ASN A 495 36.68 3.55 -19.11
CA ASN A 495 37.64 2.98 -18.16
C ASN A 495 37.05 2.59 -16.80
N GLN A 496 35.73 2.72 -16.58
CA GLN A 496 35.14 2.16 -15.36
C GLN A 496 34.92 0.65 -15.54
N THR A 497 35.62 -0.12 -14.72
CA THR A 497 35.39 -1.56 -14.63
C THR A 497 33.97 -1.77 -14.12
N PRO A 498 33.09 -2.54 -14.81
CA PRO A 498 31.75 -2.77 -14.32
C PRO A 498 31.83 -3.35 -12.90
N SER A 499 31.09 -2.74 -11.96
CA SER A 499 30.97 -3.24 -10.59
C SER A 499 30.65 -4.73 -10.61
N GLU A 500 31.42 -5.54 -9.87
CA GLU A 500 31.21 -7.00 -9.74
C GLU A 500 29.81 -7.34 -9.17
N ASP A 501 29.10 -6.35 -8.60
CA ASP A 501 27.72 -6.45 -8.15
C ASP A 501 26.94 -5.19 -8.59
N PRO A 502 26.19 -5.21 -9.72
CA PRO A 502 25.27 -4.13 -10.05
C PRO A 502 24.15 -4.12 -9.01
N GLN A 503 24.36 -3.36 -7.94
CA GLN A 503 23.44 -3.30 -6.82
C GLN A 503 22.10 -2.74 -7.28
N LEU A 504 21.02 -3.41 -6.88
CA LEU A 504 19.68 -2.85 -6.99
C LEU A 504 19.63 -1.57 -6.14
N GLU A 505 19.40 -0.44 -6.82
CA GLU A 505 19.28 0.86 -6.16
C GLU A 505 18.20 0.85 -5.07
N SER A 506 18.45 1.63 -4.01
CA SER A 506 17.42 1.98 -3.05
C SER A 506 16.28 2.69 -3.77
N GLN A 507 15.04 2.32 -3.48
CA GLN A 507 13.87 3.01 -4.00
C GLN A 507 13.21 3.77 -2.87
N GLU A 508 13.42 5.08 -2.78
CA GLU A 508 12.64 5.92 -1.86
C GLU A 508 11.24 6.21 -2.42
N ILE A 509 11.15 6.41 -3.73
CA ILE A 509 9.91 6.61 -4.51
C ILE A 509 9.84 5.64 -5.69
N ALA A 510 8.67 5.49 -6.30
CA ALA A 510 8.54 4.76 -7.55
C ALA A 510 9.36 5.39 -8.69
N LYS A 511 9.86 4.54 -9.60
CA LYS A 511 10.52 4.99 -10.84
C LYS A 511 9.52 4.99 -11.97
N THR A 512 9.55 6.01 -12.82
CA THR A 512 8.65 6.16 -13.96
C THR A 512 9.39 6.65 -15.18
N TRP A 513 8.90 6.24 -16.35
CA TRP A 513 9.51 6.50 -17.64
C TRP A 513 8.42 6.85 -18.64
N PHE A 514 8.72 7.84 -19.48
CA PHE A 514 7.78 8.39 -20.45
C PHE A 514 8.35 8.27 -21.87
N LEU A 515 7.47 8.17 -22.86
CA LEU A 515 7.88 8.24 -24.25
C LEU A 515 8.30 9.68 -24.58
N LYS A 516 9.56 9.88 -24.97
CA LYS A 516 10.07 11.21 -25.36
C LYS A 516 9.89 11.43 -26.86
N LEU A 517 9.56 12.65 -27.23
CA LEU A 517 9.52 13.10 -28.61
C LEU A 517 10.73 13.99 -28.92
N LYS A 518 11.53 13.59 -29.88
CA LYS A 518 12.63 14.39 -30.43
C LYS A 518 12.26 14.83 -31.84
N LYS A 519 12.42 16.12 -32.13
CA LYS A 519 12.32 16.65 -33.49
C LYS A 519 13.69 16.61 -34.14
N GLU A 520 13.83 15.83 -35.20
CA GLU A 520 15.04 15.80 -36.01
C GLU A 520 14.80 16.53 -37.35
N PRO A 521 15.76 17.35 -37.82
CA PRO A 521 15.71 17.89 -39.17
C PRO A 521 15.88 16.76 -40.20
N LEU A 522 15.04 16.75 -41.23
CA LEU A 522 15.01 15.71 -42.28
C LEU A 522 16.29 15.58 -43.13
N HIS A 523 17.25 16.50 -42.99
CA HIS A 523 18.48 16.52 -43.78
C HIS A 523 19.73 16.73 -42.89
N GLN A 524 20.48 15.66 -42.63
CA GLN A 524 21.86 15.76 -42.13
C GLN A 524 22.93 15.60 -43.22
N ASP A 525 22.54 15.37 -44.49
CA ASP A 525 23.49 15.11 -45.60
C ASP A 525 23.57 16.21 -46.69
N ALA A 526 22.95 17.38 -46.48
CA ALA A 526 23.13 18.50 -47.41
C ALA A 526 24.47 19.21 -47.14
N ARG A 527 25.55 18.76 -47.78
CA ARG A 527 26.85 19.47 -47.82
C ARG A 527 26.83 20.76 -48.66
N ASP A 528 25.65 21.31 -48.97
CA ASP A 528 25.51 22.49 -49.82
C ASP A 528 24.54 23.51 -49.21
N PRO A 529 25.03 24.66 -48.71
CA PRO A 529 24.22 25.74 -48.14
C PRO A 529 23.24 26.38 -49.14
N SER A 530 23.37 26.12 -50.44
CA SER A 530 22.54 26.74 -51.48
C SER A 530 21.17 26.06 -51.71
N GLN A 531 20.93 24.87 -51.13
CA GLN A 531 19.66 24.15 -51.27
C GLN A 531 18.62 24.49 -50.18
N ALA A 532 19.01 25.18 -49.11
CA ALA A 532 18.11 25.51 -47.99
C ALA A 532 17.02 26.54 -48.31
N LEU A 533 17.10 27.22 -49.47
CA LEU A 533 16.15 28.26 -49.90
C LEU A 533 14.94 27.73 -50.69
N TYR A 534 14.89 26.44 -51.02
CA TYR A 534 13.82 25.85 -51.86
C TYR A 534 12.89 24.88 -51.13
N PHE A 535 13.18 24.52 -49.88
CA PHE A 535 12.32 23.67 -49.05
C PHE A 535 11.57 24.56 -48.04
N GLY A 536 10.33 24.93 -48.37
CA GLY A 536 9.44 25.63 -47.45
C GLY A 536 8.96 24.70 -46.34
N ASP A 537 8.94 25.18 -45.09
CA ASP A 537 8.36 24.55 -43.88
C ASP A 537 8.15 23.02 -43.98
N GLU A 538 9.24 22.26 -44.12
CA GLU A 538 9.15 20.81 -44.05
C GLU A 538 9.01 20.40 -42.58
N ASN A 539 7.88 19.75 -42.26
CA ASN A 539 7.58 19.24 -40.93
C ASN A 539 8.74 18.40 -40.40
N PRO A 540 9.39 18.75 -39.27
CA PRO A 540 10.48 17.98 -38.72
C PRO A 540 10.04 16.54 -38.41
N ALA A 541 10.92 15.56 -38.65
CA ALA A 541 10.66 14.18 -38.30
C ALA A 541 10.58 14.05 -36.77
N VAL A 542 9.46 13.52 -36.26
CA VAL A 542 9.28 13.28 -34.83
C VAL A 542 9.74 11.86 -34.50
N VAL A 543 10.90 11.74 -33.87
CA VAL A 543 11.46 10.49 -33.37
C VAL A 543 10.91 10.20 -31.97
N LYS A 544 10.32 9.02 -31.80
CA LYS A 544 9.78 8.52 -30.52
C LYS A 544 10.86 7.70 -29.82
N GLU A 545 11.37 8.16 -28.68
CA GLU A 545 12.43 7.49 -27.93
C GLU A 545 11.93 7.03 -26.54
N PRO A 546 11.93 5.71 -26.25
CA PRO A 546 11.56 5.20 -24.94
C PRO A 546 12.65 5.52 -23.91
N ASP A 547 12.24 6.05 -22.77
CA ASP A 547 13.16 6.41 -21.68
C ASP A 547 13.72 5.19 -20.92
N TYR A 548 13.15 3.98 -21.10
CA TYR A 548 13.69 2.74 -20.53
C TYR A 548 13.48 1.51 -21.42
N PRO A 549 14.34 1.27 -22.42
CA PRO A 549 14.12 0.27 -23.48
C PRO A 549 13.92 -1.18 -22.98
N ARG A 550 14.58 -1.60 -21.89
CA ARG A 550 14.51 -2.99 -21.39
C ARG A 550 13.10 -3.40 -20.98
N LEU A 551 12.46 -2.62 -20.10
CA LEU A 551 11.09 -2.89 -19.63
C LEU A 551 10.09 -2.70 -20.77
N TRP A 552 10.33 -1.70 -21.61
CA TRP A 552 9.50 -1.36 -22.76
C TRP A 552 9.41 -2.50 -23.77
N GLN A 553 10.55 -3.06 -24.17
CA GLN A 553 10.63 -4.22 -25.06
C GLN A 553 9.98 -5.45 -24.43
N ARG A 554 10.13 -5.64 -23.11
CA ARG A 554 9.48 -6.75 -22.41
C ARG A 554 7.96 -6.67 -22.49
N PHE A 555 7.41 -5.48 -22.24
CA PHE A 555 5.97 -5.27 -22.37
C PHE A 555 5.48 -5.54 -23.80
N VAL A 556 6.17 -4.99 -24.80
CA VAL A 556 5.81 -5.21 -26.21
C VAL A 556 5.84 -6.71 -26.55
N GLN A 557 6.85 -7.43 -26.09
CA GLN A 557 6.94 -8.88 -26.28
C GLN A 557 5.71 -9.59 -25.70
N PHE A 558 5.38 -9.38 -24.41
CA PHE A 558 4.22 -10.04 -23.80
C PHE A 558 2.90 -9.65 -24.45
N ALA A 559 2.73 -8.39 -24.83
CA ALA A 559 1.54 -7.97 -25.58
C ALA A 559 1.40 -8.76 -26.89
N ARG A 560 2.50 -8.93 -27.64
CA ARG A 560 2.50 -9.66 -28.92
C ARG A 560 2.32 -11.17 -28.77
N ASP A 561 2.94 -11.75 -27.76
CA ASP A 561 2.96 -13.20 -27.57
C ASP A 561 1.58 -13.71 -27.11
N TYR A 562 0.82 -12.92 -26.35
CA TYR A 562 -0.40 -13.40 -25.70
C TYR A 562 -1.71 -12.79 -26.20
N GLU A 563 -1.76 -11.50 -26.52
CA GLU A 563 -3.07 -10.83 -26.72
C GLU A 563 -3.17 -9.98 -28.00
N HIS A 564 -2.06 -9.43 -28.50
CA HIS A 564 -2.08 -8.43 -29.57
C HIS A 564 -0.78 -8.50 -30.42
N HIS A 565 -0.73 -9.45 -31.36
CA HIS A 565 0.45 -9.77 -32.18
C HIS A 565 1.06 -8.57 -32.94
N ASP A 566 0.23 -7.61 -33.33
CA ASP A 566 0.65 -6.40 -34.06
C ASP A 566 0.93 -5.20 -33.14
N PHE A 567 1.16 -5.43 -31.84
CA PHE A 567 1.41 -4.31 -30.92
C PHE A 567 2.76 -3.67 -31.22
N THR A 568 2.84 -2.35 -31.34
CA THR A 568 4.07 -1.64 -31.71
C THR A 568 4.58 -0.80 -30.56
N GLN A 569 5.90 -0.60 -30.53
CA GLN A 569 6.59 0.05 -29.42
C GLN A 569 6.13 1.51 -29.19
N ASP A 570 5.72 2.19 -30.27
CA ASP A 570 5.26 3.57 -30.27
C ASP A 570 3.86 3.77 -29.68
N ARG A 571 3.15 2.68 -29.36
CA ARG A 571 1.85 2.69 -28.68
C ARG A 571 1.97 2.62 -27.16
N LEU A 572 3.13 2.30 -26.60
CA LEU A 572 3.37 2.45 -25.16
C LEU A 572 3.78 3.91 -24.92
N LEU A 573 3.23 4.54 -23.88
CA LEU A 573 3.35 5.98 -23.62
C LEU A 573 4.10 6.27 -22.33
N ALA A 574 3.83 5.48 -21.30
CA ALA A 574 4.51 5.58 -20.02
C ALA A 574 4.54 4.22 -19.34
N CYS A 575 5.53 4.02 -18.48
CA CYS A 575 5.53 2.92 -17.53
C CYS A 575 6.12 3.37 -16.20
N GLY A 576 5.89 2.60 -15.15
CA GLY A 576 6.49 2.88 -13.86
C GLY A 576 6.45 1.68 -12.96
N MET A 577 7.40 1.60 -12.02
CA MET A 577 7.60 0.43 -11.18
C MET A 577 8.02 0.81 -9.76
N ARG A 578 7.45 0.08 -8.80
CA ARG A 578 7.75 0.17 -7.37
C ARG A 578 7.94 -1.21 -6.78
N ASP A 579 9.09 -1.46 -6.17
CA ASP A 579 9.40 -2.66 -5.41
C ASP A 579 9.58 -2.31 -3.92
N TRP A 580 8.58 -2.65 -3.11
CA TRP A 580 8.61 -2.39 -1.67
C TRP A 580 9.55 -3.33 -0.89
N GLY A 581 10.05 -4.39 -1.51
CA GLY A 581 11.09 -5.25 -0.93
C GLY A 581 12.48 -4.59 -0.90
N LYS A 582 12.67 -3.46 -1.59
CA LYS A 582 13.94 -2.74 -1.61
C LYS A 582 14.09 -1.79 -0.43
N LYS A 583 15.34 -1.38 -0.17
CA LYS A 583 15.64 -0.32 0.78
C LYS A 583 14.91 0.97 0.33
N PRO A 584 14.48 1.83 1.27
CA PRO A 584 14.63 1.70 2.72
C PRO A 584 13.52 0.87 3.42
N PHE A 585 12.48 0.43 2.70
CA PHE A 585 11.27 -0.17 3.29
C PHE A 585 11.41 -1.64 3.65
N GLY A 586 11.99 -2.45 2.75
CA GLY A 586 12.25 -3.88 2.94
C GLY A 586 11.03 -4.81 2.84
N ALA A 587 9.81 -4.28 2.91
CA ALA A 587 8.57 -5.01 2.67
C ALA A 587 7.38 -4.06 2.39
N ALA A 588 6.39 -4.56 1.65
CA ALA A 588 5.09 -3.88 1.50
C ALA A 588 4.12 -4.26 2.62
N ALA A 589 4.16 -5.49 3.11
CA ALA A 589 3.31 -5.99 4.17
C ALA A 589 4.10 -6.96 5.06
N HIS A 590 3.48 -7.42 6.14
CA HIS A 590 4.08 -8.41 7.02
C HIS A 590 3.09 -9.54 7.31
N GLY A 591 3.62 -10.67 7.78
CA GLY A 591 2.81 -11.82 8.17
C GLY A 591 3.37 -12.47 9.41
N TRP A 592 2.55 -12.78 10.42
CA TRP A 592 3.01 -13.56 11.57
C TRP A 592 3.53 -14.93 11.13
N LEU A 593 4.66 -15.36 11.70
CA LEU A 593 5.23 -16.67 11.43
C LEU A 593 4.48 -17.78 12.18
N PRO A 594 4.52 -19.04 11.69
CA PRO A 594 4.07 -20.20 12.46
C PRO A 594 4.81 -20.30 13.80
N GLY A 595 4.11 -20.79 14.83
CA GLY A 595 4.67 -20.91 16.19
C GLY A 595 4.58 -19.64 17.03
N VAL A 596 4.06 -18.56 16.44
CA VAL A 596 3.93 -17.26 17.11
C VAL A 596 2.51 -17.06 17.65
N MET A 597 2.42 -16.71 18.93
CA MET A 597 1.20 -16.17 19.53
C MET A 597 1.15 -14.65 19.29
N SER A 598 0.66 -14.23 18.13
CA SER A 598 0.65 -12.83 17.65
C SER A 598 0.23 -11.82 18.72
N TRP A 599 -0.87 -12.07 19.42
CA TRP A 599 -1.42 -11.18 20.45
C TRP A 599 -0.43 -10.87 21.58
N ARG A 600 0.45 -11.80 21.97
CA ARG A 600 1.45 -11.54 23.02
C ARG A 600 2.50 -10.52 22.59
N HIS A 601 2.87 -10.54 21.31
CA HIS A 601 3.83 -9.59 20.75
C HIS A 601 3.17 -8.23 20.53
N ILE A 602 1.91 -8.21 20.07
CA ILE A 602 1.10 -7.00 19.97
C ILE A 602 1.01 -6.33 21.36
N ASP A 603 0.60 -7.08 22.39
CA ASP A 603 0.45 -6.56 23.76
C ASP A 603 1.77 -6.00 24.33
N PHE A 604 2.91 -6.62 24.02
CA PHE A 604 4.22 -6.11 24.43
C PHE A 604 4.60 -4.82 23.71
N LEU A 605 4.39 -4.75 22.40
CA LEU A 605 4.76 -3.61 21.57
C LEU A 605 3.85 -2.39 21.78
N GLU A 606 2.64 -2.60 22.31
CA GLU A 606 1.75 -1.51 22.73
C GLU A 606 2.43 -0.50 23.63
N ALA A 607 3.17 -0.96 24.64
CA ALA A 607 3.94 -0.10 25.52
C ALA A 607 4.98 -0.89 26.35
N PHE A 608 6.23 -0.45 26.30
CA PHE A 608 7.33 -1.01 27.09
C PHE A 608 8.34 0.07 27.52
N SER A 609 9.30 -0.30 28.36
CA SER A 609 10.37 0.59 28.85
C SER A 609 11.72 0.24 28.20
N LEU A 610 12.52 1.26 27.89
CA LEU A 610 13.95 1.07 27.55
C LEU A 610 14.82 0.86 28.78
N ASN A 611 14.35 1.28 29.95
CA ASN A 611 15.09 1.18 31.19
C ASN A 611 14.74 -0.14 31.89
N PRO A 612 15.66 -1.12 31.96
CA PRO A 612 15.41 -2.38 32.65
C PRO A 612 15.13 -2.18 34.15
N ASP A 613 15.63 -1.10 34.74
CA ASP A 613 15.47 -0.78 36.16
C ASP A 613 14.12 -0.10 36.46
N SER A 614 13.44 0.41 35.42
CA SER A 614 12.11 1.04 35.50
C SER A 614 11.13 0.40 34.51
N PRO A 615 10.76 -0.89 34.68
CA PRO A 615 9.90 -1.61 33.73
C PRO A 615 8.47 -1.07 33.66
N GLU A 616 8.02 -0.36 34.70
CA GLU A 616 6.69 0.26 34.76
C GLU A 616 6.60 1.55 33.92
N GLN A 617 7.74 2.13 33.54
CA GLN A 617 7.84 3.34 32.72
C GLN A 617 7.60 2.99 31.24
N LYS A 618 6.36 2.59 30.92
CA LYS A 618 5.94 2.12 29.60
C LYS A 618 5.77 3.27 28.61
N ASN A 619 6.87 3.96 28.31
CA ASN A 619 6.92 5.19 27.51
C ASN A 619 7.46 5.02 26.08
N ILE A 620 7.73 3.78 25.65
CA ILE A 620 7.96 3.44 24.24
C ILE A 620 6.81 2.63 23.70
N HIS A 621 6.34 3.02 22.51
CA HIS A 621 5.28 2.33 21.78
C HIS A 621 5.76 1.98 20.39
N VAL A 622 5.41 0.81 19.88
CA VAL A 622 5.59 0.43 18.48
C VAL A 622 4.21 0.17 17.90
N CYS A 623 3.89 0.82 16.78
CA CYS A 623 2.62 0.64 16.12
C CYS A 623 2.72 0.69 14.60
N GLY A 624 1.72 0.14 13.92
CA GLY A 624 1.62 0.10 12.47
C GLY A 624 1.26 -1.29 11.97
N GLU A 625 1.07 -1.42 10.66
CA GLU A 625 0.60 -2.66 10.04
C GLU A 625 1.46 -3.89 10.38
N ALA A 626 2.78 -3.73 10.51
CA ALA A 626 3.72 -4.86 10.64
C ALA A 626 3.41 -5.76 11.84
N PHE A 627 3.03 -5.16 12.97
CA PHE A 627 2.73 -5.84 14.23
C PHE A 627 1.27 -5.61 14.61
N SER A 628 0.38 -5.79 13.64
CA SER A 628 -1.06 -5.63 13.82
C SER A 628 -1.81 -6.95 13.76
N ASP A 629 -3.08 -6.91 14.13
CA ASP A 629 -4.04 -8.01 14.05
C ASP A 629 -4.82 -8.01 12.72
N TYR A 630 -4.44 -7.15 11.78
CA TYR A 630 -5.05 -7.00 10.45
C TYR A 630 -3.97 -6.58 9.42
N GLN A 631 -2.93 -7.42 9.33
CA GLN A 631 -1.79 -7.23 8.43
C GLN A 631 -2.21 -7.14 6.95
N GLY A 632 -1.46 -6.37 6.16
CA GLY A 632 -1.73 -6.09 4.75
C GLY A 632 -2.72 -4.94 4.47
N PHE A 633 -3.35 -4.35 5.49
CA PHE A 633 -4.38 -3.31 5.33
C PHE A 633 -4.09 -2.04 6.15
N ILE A 634 -4.68 -0.91 5.72
CA ILE A 634 -4.64 0.36 6.46
C ILE A 634 -5.28 0.18 7.84
N GLU A 635 -6.39 -0.56 7.93
CA GLU A 635 -7.08 -0.86 9.18
C GLU A 635 -6.13 -1.45 10.24
N GLY A 636 -5.22 -2.36 9.87
CA GLY A 636 -4.21 -2.89 10.80
C GLY A 636 -3.28 -1.83 11.36
N SER A 637 -2.87 -0.86 10.54
CA SER A 637 -2.10 0.30 11.01
C SER A 637 -2.87 1.13 12.04
N LEU A 638 -4.15 1.41 11.76
CA LEU A 638 -5.00 2.22 12.62
C LEU A 638 -5.34 1.49 13.93
N ARG A 639 -5.63 0.19 13.88
CA ARG A 639 -5.90 -0.64 15.07
C ARG A 639 -4.68 -0.71 15.98
N SER A 640 -3.49 -0.96 15.42
CA SER A 640 -2.24 -0.98 16.17
C SER A 640 -1.95 0.39 16.81
N ALA A 641 -2.10 1.48 16.05
CA ALA A 641 -1.98 2.84 16.57
C ALA A 641 -2.99 3.12 17.70
N ARG A 642 -4.26 2.73 17.54
CA ARG A 642 -5.29 2.89 18.57
C ARG A 642 -4.97 2.13 19.85
N ARG A 643 -4.33 0.96 19.77
CA ARG A 643 -3.86 0.21 20.95
C ARG A 643 -2.75 0.95 21.69
N ALA A 644 -1.76 1.49 20.98
CA ALA A 644 -0.73 2.35 21.58
C ALA A 644 -1.35 3.59 22.27
N LEU A 645 -2.25 4.30 21.58
CA LEU A 645 -2.96 5.47 22.13
C LEU A 645 -3.77 5.13 23.39
N ARG A 646 -4.52 4.02 23.38
CA ARG A 646 -5.26 3.54 24.56
C ARG A 646 -4.35 3.22 25.74
N SER A 647 -3.13 2.72 25.49
CA SER A 647 -2.15 2.50 26.55
C SER A 647 -1.72 3.83 27.19
N ILE A 648 -1.53 4.88 26.38
CA ILE A 648 -1.23 6.24 26.86
C ILE A 648 -2.40 6.80 27.68
N GLU A 649 -3.64 6.67 27.18
CA GLU A 649 -4.86 7.08 27.89
C GLU A 649 -4.97 6.40 29.27
N LYS A 650 -4.74 5.08 29.34
CA LYS A 650 -4.76 4.33 30.60
C LYS A 650 -3.68 4.79 31.58
N GLN A 651 -2.46 5.04 31.09
CA GLN A 651 -1.36 5.53 31.92
C GLN A 651 -1.66 6.92 32.47
N ALA A 652 -2.20 7.83 31.65
CA ALA A 652 -2.59 9.17 32.07
C ALA A 652 -3.71 9.14 33.14
N ASN A 653 -4.70 8.25 32.98
CA ASN A 653 -5.77 8.07 33.96
C ASN A 653 -5.30 7.44 35.27
N SER A 654 -4.25 6.61 35.23
CA SER A 654 -3.69 5.98 36.44
C SER A 654 -2.76 6.92 37.22
N ALA A 655 -2.29 8.00 36.59
CA ALA A 655 -1.44 9.02 37.20
C ALA A 655 -2.23 10.20 37.80
N ARG A 656 -3.54 10.27 37.53
CA ARG A 656 -4.49 11.20 38.14
C ARG A 656 -5.10 10.56 39.38
#